data_AF-B0WRL8-F1
#
_entry.id   AF-B0WRL8-F1
#
_cell.length_a   1.000
_cell.length_b   1.000
_cell.length_c   1.000
_cell.angle_alpha   90.00
_cell.angle_beta   90.00
_cell.angle_gamma   90.00
#
_symmetry.space_group_name_H-M   'P 1'
#
loop_
_entity.id
_entity.type
_entity.pdbx_description
1 polymer ?
#
loop_
_entity_poly.entity_id
_entity_poly.type
_entity_poly.pdbx_seq_one_letter_code
_entity_poly.pdbx_strand_id
1 'polypeptide(L)'
;MDPPSSTSSEQDSGAKKASPFDNLGRDDLVKKCRGLLGIAQKAKQAKDECQEENRKLKEQLSLAETQKTADKECLRAMKEVVESLTQQKLHAAMKVDELEKSLSGLRRELDGATLLREQLEKISVENEAFKRQIDRLTEENEELLGAITGMEEKLKSSEQEQQSLAQSKITLEQELEKARSESNPSGKEEKLIRKLKLYKNKVQEISAKVLLLKSDRKILLKTVKEYSEQVPKWQKELVNASNVLFAKTRQFEKENGSLKERCAQYERDLEELQRGKSNEAESKNALEVLQLQFETLHLSQQSLSEELQQVLADKTSLQEQLENSRTDSESQVSELQAANVHISEMSFKAAASEVLDEHNRKLRETIAERDTELTTMRKSLEETSAALQSLQVQHQELAQEGTTTREELGSLQSKFELVKLENSELLSELKEINEILKERGGVISLQVSKISELEAAKGTLQQRLTERELRIGELERTVTERDLELNALRDRSIDTQSDVMSTSTISRADESARMRDVDDSFEEKYIKLRALAVKLKKKVAEQTIQLQRYEKEGLGKNLQSLQAENDKLLDQLEGERKNVEQLKQEIETLNQLRTEVDSSKKDKSSLESSIREYREQVQSLKREKEAFNMAKKEIDAENQKLKVALKAKEKQLTDELEAQKELKAEVERSRLAAKKANVLNLEMEAYEKSLAELNKKLEAKKDQVKELESTMEVQEGTIKSLKSQIALLDQSLASERSHSQELKKNVDVQQEKLRLSEHQRGETNVELAQLKMDYEKMKMEIESNRVELSEAISEKEKVSSGLETEKSRLVKQVYSLESTVDELKVQLKDREQETEDVKAEFASYKIRAQSVLRQNQSKDSGKEVELQEEVQNLQKALDVTQTKLQNVSQQMAELTKSCEELRFDKTRLQSRSKELHDLLEESRLQHESLLEESRRMNLNHQEALKTQRLQNETLVNCYKKQLDELQEKHSLELSALQSRLGQTSRDHPENNNHIPSQHSSRISDEQKINLLLMEREEGEGSESTSSQNTAVATARRKVSTSSQPRAANRSTRDLIPLDELLNSSFDDTASAFGDPADDSSVRAISPGLELQQTKEQLGKQESRVRHLTALLAEAEQDLAKLNQLNELLKEEVRRQERSIEREKHAHNSEYLKNVIFKVLKEEYGDGRASFGTKNTYNLSRVLQFRRL
;
A
#
# COMPACT_ATOMS: atom_id res chain seq x y z
N MET A 1 62.63 35.25 10.36
CA MET A 1 63.73 36.08 9.84
C MET A 1 64.16 36.98 10.98
N ASP A 2 64.94 36.40 11.89
CA ASP A 2 65.74 37.14 12.87
C ASP A 2 66.82 37.94 12.14
N PRO A 3 67.25 39.09 12.69
CA PRO A 3 68.35 39.84 12.11
C PRO A 3 69.67 39.13 12.47
N PRO A 4 70.63 38.98 11.54
CA PRO A 4 71.96 38.54 11.91
C PRO A 4 72.80 39.74 12.37
N SER A 5 73.32 39.61 13.58
CA SER A 5 74.43 40.39 14.13
C SER A 5 75.75 39.96 13.50
N SER A 6 76.53 40.89 12.93
CA SER A 6 78.00 40.80 12.85
C SER A 6 78.59 42.16 12.45
N THR A 7 79.22 42.86 13.40
CA THR A 7 80.68 43.00 13.58
C THR A 7 81.32 44.15 12.81
N SER A 8 81.61 45.20 13.57
CA SER A 8 82.66 46.18 13.35
C SER A 8 84.05 45.54 13.24
N SER A 9 84.83 45.94 12.24
CA SER A 9 86.30 45.92 12.29
C SER A 9 86.86 47.11 11.51
N GLU A 10 87.76 47.84 12.17
CA GLU A 10 88.55 48.95 11.67
C GLU A 10 89.58 48.47 10.63
N GLN A 11 89.88 49.27 9.60
CA GLN A 11 91.21 49.85 9.33
C GLN A 11 91.29 50.53 7.95
N ASP A 12 91.44 51.85 8.01
CA ASP A 12 92.39 52.73 7.30
C ASP A 12 92.87 52.41 5.87
N SER A 13 92.68 53.36 4.95
CA SER A 13 93.77 53.89 4.09
C SER A 13 93.29 55.08 3.25
N GLY A 14 93.96 56.22 3.45
CA GLY A 14 93.66 57.49 2.79
C GLY A 14 94.05 57.56 1.31
N ALA A 15 93.18 58.20 0.52
CA ALA A 15 93.55 58.92 -0.70
C ALA A 15 92.46 59.96 -1.01
N LYS A 16 92.69 61.23 -0.65
CA LYS A 16 91.87 62.37 -1.13
C LYS A 16 92.08 62.52 -2.65
N LYS A 17 91.28 61.83 -3.46
CA LYS A 17 91.15 62.14 -4.89
C LYS A 17 90.40 63.47 -5.01
N ALA A 18 91.02 64.41 -5.71
CA ALA A 18 90.44 65.71 -6.05
C ALA A 18 89.06 65.54 -6.69
N SER A 19 88.15 66.43 -6.32
CA SER A 19 86.74 66.34 -6.66
C SER A 19 86.56 66.52 -8.18
N PRO A 20 85.70 65.73 -8.87
CA PRO A 20 85.49 65.81 -10.31
C PRO A 20 84.95 67.17 -10.81
N PHE A 21 84.76 68.13 -9.91
CA PHE A 21 84.24 69.46 -10.13
C PHE A 21 85.34 70.54 -10.22
N ASP A 22 86.58 70.24 -9.80
CA ASP A 22 87.62 71.27 -9.60
C ASP A 22 88.27 71.80 -10.89
N ASN A 23 88.02 71.17 -12.05
CA ASN A 23 88.58 71.56 -13.37
C ASN A 23 87.54 71.93 -14.44
N LEU A 24 86.27 72.14 -14.07
CA LEU A 24 85.20 72.49 -15.02
C LEU A 24 84.92 74.00 -15.00
N GLY A 25 84.90 74.64 -16.18
CA GLY A 25 84.49 76.03 -16.31
C GLY A 25 83.05 76.24 -15.82
N ARG A 26 82.72 77.46 -15.37
CA ARG A 26 81.42 77.79 -14.75
C ARG A 26 80.21 77.28 -15.56
N ASP A 27 80.27 77.39 -16.88
CA ASP A 27 79.17 76.95 -17.76
C ASP A 27 79.05 75.41 -17.86
N ASP A 28 80.17 74.68 -17.83
CA ASP A 28 80.16 73.21 -17.86
C ASP A 28 79.73 72.62 -16.52
N LEU A 29 80.09 73.28 -15.41
CA LEU A 29 79.61 72.92 -14.08
C LEU A 29 78.08 73.10 -13.98
N VAL A 30 77.54 74.21 -14.51
CA VAL A 30 76.09 74.45 -14.54
C VAL A 30 75.37 73.42 -15.42
N LYS A 31 75.92 73.06 -16.58
CA LYS A 31 75.35 72.00 -17.43
C LYS A 31 75.32 70.65 -16.71
N LYS A 32 76.41 70.28 -16.02
CA LYS A 32 76.51 69.02 -15.28
C LYS A 32 75.57 68.99 -14.07
N CYS A 33 75.45 70.10 -13.34
CA CYS A 33 74.46 70.25 -12.26
C CYS A 33 73.02 70.19 -12.76
N ARG A 34 72.70 70.80 -13.91
CA ARG A 34 71.38 70.64 -14.56
C ARG A 34 71.11 69.20 -14.99
N GLY A 35 72.12 68.50 -15.52
CA GLY A 35 72.03 67.09 -15.87
C GLY A 35 71.76 66.20 -14.64
N LEU A 36 72.50 66.42 -13.55
CA LEU A 36 72.30 65.72 -12.28
C LEU A 36 70.94 66.05 -11.65
N LEU A 37 70.48 67.31 -11.74
CA LEU A 37 69.13 67.71 -11.31
C LEU A 37 68.06 67.00 -12.13
N GLY A 38 68.24 66.88 -13.45
CA GLY A 38 67.33 66.13 -14.32
C GLY A 38 67.29 64.64 -14.00
N ILE A 39 68.44 64.03 -13.69
CA ILE A 39 68.50 62.63 -13.24
C ILE A 39 67.85 62.46 -11.86
N ALA A 40 68.11 63.36 -10.92
CA ALA A 40 67.48 63.34 -9.60
C ALA A 40 65.96 63.54 -9.68
N GLN A 41 65.49 64.40 -10.60
CA GLN A 41 64.06 64.61 -10.83
C GLN A 41 63.40 63.37 -11.45
N LYS A 42 64.05 62.72 -12.41
CA LYS A 42 63.59 61.43 -12.96
C LYS A 42 63.60 60.30 -11.92
N ALA A 43 64.63 60.23 -11.07
CA ALA A 43 64.72 59.25 -9.99
C ALA A 43 63.64 59.49 -8.92
N LYS A 44 63.34 60.75 -8.60
CA LYS A 44 62.22 61.12 -7.72
C LYS A 44 60.88 60.71 -8.33
N GLN A 45 60.66 61.03 -9.61
CA GLN A 45 59.44 60.64 -10.31
C GLN A 45 59.25 59.11 -10.33
N ALA A 46 60.29 58.33 -10.66
CA ALA A 46 60.24 56.87 -10.63
C ALA A 46 59.99 56.31 -9.22
N LYS A 47 60.55 56.94 -8.19
CA LYS A 47 60.28 56.59 -6.79
C LYS A 47 58.83 56.87 -6.41
N ASP A 48 58.30 58.04 -6.78
CA ASP A 48 56.92 58.43 -6.48
C ASP A 48 55.92 57.51 -7.22
N GLU A 49 56.22 57.14 -8.47
CA GLU A 49 55.44 56.16 -9.26
C GLU A 49 55.46 54.76 -8.61
N CYS A 50 56.63 54.27 -8.18
CA CYS A 50 56.75 52.98 -7.49
C CYS A 50 56.08 52.98 -6.11
N GLN A 51 56.09 54.11 -5.39
CA GLN A 51 55.37 54.27 -4.13
C GLN A 51 53.85 54.26 -4.33
N GLU A 52 53.37 54.88 -5.40
CA GLU A 52 51.96 54.89 -5.75
C GLU A 52 51.48 53.50 -6.22
N GLU A 53 52.29 52.75 -6.96
CA GLU A 53 52.02 51.35 -7.28
C GLU A 53 51.99 50.47 -6.02
N ASN A 54 52.94 50.66 -5.09
CA ASN A 54 52.92 49.95 -3.81
C ASN A 54 51.68 50.28 -2.99
N ARG A 55 51.22 51.53 -3.01
CA ARG A 55 49.99 51.96 -2.33
C ARG A 55 48.78 51.26 -2.94
N LYS A 56 48.66 51.25 -4.26
CA LYS A 56 47.59 50.56 -4.99
C LYS A 56 47.60 49.04 -4.74
N LEU A 57 48.77 48.41 -4.74
CA LEU A 57 48.89 46.97 -4.44
C LEU A 57 48.47 46.66 -3.01
N LYS A 58 48.84 47.49 -2.02
CA LYS A 58 48.39 47.34 -0.63
C LYS A 58 46.87 47.51 -0.48
N GLU A 59 46.29 48.48 -1.17
CA GLU A 59 44.84 48.69 -1.19
C GLU A 59 44.12 47.49 -1.82
N GLN A 60 44.64 46.93 -2.92
CA GLN A 60 44.10 45.71 -3.53
C GLN A 60 44.21 44.48 -2.61
N LEU A 61 45.31 44.34 -1.88
CA LEU A 61 45.53 43.22 -0.95
C LEU A 61 44.59 43.32 0.25
N SER A 62 44.39 44.52 0.79
CA SER A 62 43.39 44.80 1.82
C SER A 62 41.97 44.49 1.33
N LEU A 63 41.62 44.88 0.11
CA LEU A 63 40.31 44.58 -0.46
C LEU A 63 40.10 43.06 -0.60
N ALA A 64 41.11 42.34 -1.09
CA ALA A 64 41.06 40.88 -1.22
C ALA A 64 40.95 40.16 0.13
N GLU A 65 41.61 40.66 1.18
CA GLU A 65 41.47 40.13 2.55
C GLU A 65 40.06 40.36 3.10
N THR A 66 39.48 41.56 2.90
CA THR A 66 38.11 41.85 3.33
C THR A 66 37.08 41.01 2.57
N GLN A 67 37.30 40.75 1.29
CA GLN A 67 36.43 39.86 0.50
C GLN A 67 36.55 38.42 1.00
N LYS A 68 37.76 37.92 1.28
CA LYS A 68 37.97 36.59 1.83
C LYS A 68 37.31 36.39 3.19
N THR A 69 37.27 37.43 4.04
CA THR A 69 36.54 37.36 5.32
C THR A 69 35.03 37.33 5.12
N ALA A 70 34.49 38.14 4.19
CA ALA A 70 33.07 38.13 3.87
C ALA A 70 32.64 36.78 3.26
N ASP A 71 33.43 36.20 2.36
CA ASP A 71 33.15 34.88 1.76
C ASP A 71 33.17 33.77 2.83
N LYS A 72 34.08 33.86 3.82
CA LYS A 72 34.12 32.92 4.95
C LYS A 72 32.87 33.01 5.83
N GLU A 73 32.37 34.21 6.07
CA GLU A 73 31.13 34.43 6.83
C GLU A 73 29.91 33.93 6.06
N CYS A 74 29.84 34.19 4.75
CA CYS A 74 28.79 33.66 3.87
C CYS A 74 28.80 32.12 3.85
N LEU A 75 29.98 31.49 3.75
CA LEU A 75 30.11 30.04 3.81
C LEU A 75 29.70 29.46 5.18
N ARG A 76 29.94 30.20 6.28
CA ARG A 76 29.48 29.78 7.61
C ARG A 76 27.95 29.83 7.72
N ALA A 77 27.34 30.93 7.27
CA ALA A 77 25.88 31.06 7.24
C ALA A 77 25.24 29.98 6.36
N MET A 78 25.84 29.68 5.20
CA MET A 78 25.35 28.61 4.33
C MET A 78 25.46 27.22 4.98
N LYS A 79 26.53 26.96 5.75
CA LYS A 79 26.67 25.71 6.53
C LYS A 79 25.60 25.61 7.62
N GLU A 80 25.33 26.68 8.37
CA GLU A 80 24.28 26.70 9.40
C GLU A 80 22.89 26.46 8.81
N VAL A 81 22.60 27.05 7.63
CA VAL A 81 21.34 26.80 6.91
C VAL A 81 21.24 25.36 6.43
N VAL A 82 22.32 24.79 5.89
CA VAL A 82 22.36 23.38 5.48
C VAL A 82 22.20 22.45 6.68
N GLU A 83 22.83 22.73 7.82
CA GLU A 83 22.67 21.97 9.06
C GLU A 83 21.24 22.06 9.59
N SER A 84 20.63 23.24 9.60
CA SER A 84 19.23 23.44 9.98
C SER A 84 18.26 22.70 9.05
N LEU A 85 18.47 22.77 7.74
CA LEU A 85 17.64 22.05 6.75
C LEU A 85 17.84 20.53 6.86
N THR A 86 19.05 20.08 7.19
CA THR A 86 19.35 18.66 7.40
C THR A 86 18.68 18.15 8.67
N GLN A 87 18.71 18.92 9.77
CA GLN A 87 17.99 18.60 11.00
C GLN A 87 16.47 18.59 10.79
N GLN A 88 15.91 19.56 10.06
CA GLN A 88 14.49 19.56 9.70
C GLN A 88 14.11 18.36 8.84
N LYS A 89 14.94 17.99 7.86
CA LYS A 89 14.73 16.81 7.03
C LYS A 89 14.80 15.51 7.84
N LEU A 90 15.72 15.42 8.79
CA LEU A 90 15.83 14.28 9.71
C LEU A 90 14.58 14.18 10.61
N HIS A 91 14.14 15.29 11.19
CA HIS A 91 12.93 15.31 12.02
C HIS A 91 11.67 14.95 11.22
N ALA A 92 11.55 15.42 9.99
CA ALA A 92 10.47 15.03 9.08
C ALA A 92 10.53 13.53 8.74
N ALA A 93 11.72 12.98 8.46
CA ALA A 93 11.90 11.55 8.19
C ALA A 93 11.53 10.69 9.42
N MET A 94 11.98 11.08 10.62
CA MET A 94 11.59 10.39 11.86
C MET A 94 10.09 10.43 12.11
N LYS A 95 9.43 11.56 11.79
CA LYS A 95 7.97 11.68 11.94
C LYS A 95 7.21 10.85 10.90
N VAL A 96 7.76 10.69 9.69
CA VAL A 96 7.22 9.77 8.68
C VAL A 96 7.35 8.33 9.16
N ASP A 97 8.52 7.90 9.66
CA ASP A 97 8.72 6.55 10.23
C ASP A 97 7.76 6.28 11.40
N GLU A 98 7.53 7.27 12.27
CA GLU A 98 6.63 7.15 13.41
C GLU A 98 5.16 7.02 12.95
N LEU A 99 4.74 7.80 11.95
CA LEU A 99 3.42 7.68 11.33
C LEU A 99 3.24 6.36 10.58
N GLU A 100 4.27 5.86 9.88
CA GLU A 100 4.26 4.56 9.22
C GLU A 100 4.12 3.43 10.24
N LYS A 101 4.83 3.53 11.37
CA LYS A 101 4.70 2.57 12.47
C LYS A 101 3.30 2.58 13.07
N SER A 102 2.71 3.77 13.31
CA SER A 102 1.31 3.89 13.76
C SER A 102 0.31 3.34 12.74
N LEU A 103 0.50 3.60 11.44
CA LEU A 103 -0.33 3.04 10.37
C LEU A 103 -0.22 1.51 10.28
N SER A 104 0.97 0.96 10.51
CA SER A 104 1.18 -0.49 10.55
C SER A 104 0.51 -1.14 11.77
N GLY A 105 0.49 -0.44 12.91
CA GLY A 105 -0.24 -0.85 14.11
C GLY A 105 -1.75 -0.88 13.88
N LEU A 106 -2.30 0.21 13.33
CA LEU A 106 -3.72 0.32 12.99
C LEU A 106 -4.15 -0.71 11.94
N ARG A 107 -3.29 -1.04 10.96
CA ARG A 107 -3.56 -2.13 10.01
C ARG A 107 -3.65 -3.49 10.70
N ARG A 108 -2.71 -3.81 11.60
CA ARG A 108 -2.75 -5.05 12.38
C ARG A 108 -4.02 -5.15 13.24
N GLU A 109 -4.45 -4.05 13.84
CA GLU A 109 -5.70 -4.02 14.60
C GLU A 109 -6.94 -4.21 13.71
N LEU A 110 -6.93 -3.62 12.50
CA LEU A 110 -8.00 -3.80 11.53
C LEU A 110 -8.06 -5.25 11.02
N ASP A 111 -6.91 -5.86 10.72
CA ASP A 111 -6.80 -7.25 10.29
C ASP A 111 -7.18 -8.24 11.41
N GLY A 112 -6.84 -7.90 12.67
CA GLY A 112 -7.32 -8.64 13.84
C GLY A 112 -8.83 -8.55 14.01
N ALA A 113 -9.41 -7.37 13.77
CA ALA A 113 -10.86 -7.15 13.85
C ALA A 113 -11.63 -7.84 12.71
N THR A 114 -11.07 -7.93 11.51
CA THR A 114 -11.67 -8.69 10.40
C THR A 114 -11.62 -10.19 10.67
N LEU A 115 -10.51 -10.71 11.20
CA LEU A 115 -10.40 -12.12 11.58
C LEU A 115 -11.40 -12.50 12.69
N LEU A 116 -11.53 -11.66 13.72
CA LEU A 116 -12.53 -11.86 14.78
C LEU A 116 -13.96 -11.82 14.25
N ARG A 117 -14.25 -10.95 13.26
CA ARG A 117 -15.56 -10.87 12.62
C ARG A 117 -15.85 -12.14 11.81
N GLU A 118 -14.86 -12.65 11.08
CA GLU A 118 -14.99 -13.89 10.32
C GLU A 118 -15.17 -15.12 11.24
N GLN A 119 -14.51 -15.14 12.40
CA GLN A 119 -14.71 -16.17 13.42
C GLN A 119 -16.10 -16.08 14.05
N LEU A 120 -16.60 -14.88 14.35
CA LEU A 120 -17.97 -14.66 14.84
C LEU A 120 -19.03 -15.11 13.83
N GLU A 121 -18.80 -14.84 12.54
CA GLU A 121 -19.69 -15.27 11.46
C GLU A 121 -19.70 -16.80 11.31
N LYS A 122 -18.53 -17.46 11.39
CA LYS A 122 -18.44 -18.93 11.42
C LYS A 122 -19.20 -19.54 12.60
N ILE A 123 -19.01 -19.01 13.81
CA ILE A 123 -19.73 -19.47 15.00
C ILE A 123 -21.25 -19.20 14.88
N SER A 124 -21.64 -18.07 14.27
CA SER A 124 -23.05 -17.77 14.02
C SER A 124 -23.69 -18.77 13.05
N VAL A 125 -23.00 -19.11 11.96
CA VAL A 125 -23.46 -20.11 10.98
C VAL A 125 -23.54 -21.51 11.61
N GLU A 126 -22.57 -21.89 12.43
CA GLU A 126 -22.59 -23.15 13.18
C GLU A 126 -23.75 -23.19 14.18
N ASN A 127 -23.98 -22.12 14.95
CA ASN A 127 -25.11 -22.02 15.86
C ASN A 127 -26.45 -22.10 15.13
N GLU A 128 -26.57 -21.48 13.95
CA GLU A 128 -27.77 -21.56 13.13
C GLU A 128 -27.98 -22.97 12.55
N ALA A 129 -26.90 -23.65 12.16
CA ALA A 129 -26.94 -25.03 11.71
C ALA A 129 -27.35 -26.00 12.84
N PHE A 130 -26.81 -25.82 14.06
CA PHE A 130 -27.23 -26.59 15.23
C PHE A 130 -28.67 -26.31 15.61
N LYS A 131 -29.13 -25.06 15.52
CA LYS A 131 -30.53 -24.70 15.76
C LYS A 131 -31.46 -25.41 14.77
N ARG A 132 -31.14 -25.38 13.47
CA ARG A 132 -31.88 -26.13 12.43
C ARG A 132 -31.84 -27.64 12.66
N GLN A 133 -30.76 -28.19 13.24
CA GLN A 133 -30.69 -29.61 13.59
C GLN A 133 -31.57 -29.95 14.79
N ILE A 134 -31.59 -29.09 15.81
CA ILE A 134 -32.48 -29.24 16.97
C ILE A 134 -33.94 -29.17 16.52
N ASP A 135 -34.31 -28.19 15.70
CA ASP A 135 -35.68 -28.02 15.21
C ASP A 135 -36.15 -29.27 14.44
N ARG A 136 -35.30 -29.81 13.55
CA ARG A 136 -35.60 -31.07 12.82
C ARG A 136 -35.77 -32.27 13.75
N LEU A 137 -34.88 -32.43 14.73
CA LEU A 137 -35.00 -33.52 15.70
C LEU A 137 -36.23 -33.36 16.59
N THR A 138 -36.62 -32.13 16.92
CA THR A 138 -37.85 -31.84 17.66
C THR A 138 -39.08 -32.18 16.82
N GLU A 139 -39.12 -31.79 15.54
CA GLU A 139 -40.21 -32.18 14.62
C GLU A 139 -40.31 -33.70 14.46
N GLU A 140 -39.18 -34.40 14.26
CA GLU A 140 -39.16 -35.87 14.19
C GLU A 140 -39.66 -36.53 15.50
N ASN A 141 -39.30 -35.98 16.64
CA ASN A 141 -39.78 -36.47 17.94
C ASN A 141 -41.28 -36.22 18.14
N GLU A 142 -41.81 -35.07 17.68
CA GLU A 142 -43.24 -34.77 17.71
C GLU A 142 -44.04 -35.70 16.77
N GLU A 143 -43.51 -36.00 15.58
CA GLU A 143 -44.10 -36.96 14.65
C GLU A 143 -44.10 -38.38 15.24
N LEU A 144 -43.01 -38.81 15.87
CA LEU A 144 -42.92 -40.11 16.55
C LEU A 144 -43.87 -40.19 17.74
N LEU A 145 -44.00 -39.13 18.54
CA LEU A 145 -45.00 -39.03 19.60
C LEU A 145 -46.43 -39.12 19.05
N GLY A 146 -46.71 -38.45 17.93
CA GLY A 146 -47.98 -38.57 17.21
C GLY A 146 -48.26 -39.99 16.71
N ALA A 147 -47.24 -40.68 16.21
CA ALA A 147 -47.35 -42.07 15.77
C ALA A 147 -47.58 -43.03 16.95
N ILE A 148 -46.92 -42.81 18.09
CA ILE A 148 -47.10 -43.61 19.32
C ILE A 148 -48.51 -43.41 19.86
N THR A 149 -48.99 -42.17 19.99
CA THR A 149 -50.35 -41.89 20.46
C THR A 149 -51.40 -42.48 19.51
N GLY A 150 -51.21 -42.38 18.19
CA GLY A 150 -52.06 -43.03 17.20
C GLY A 150 -52.04 -44.56 17.27
N MET A 151 -50.92 -45.18 17.67
CA MET A 151 -50.86 -46.61 17.93
C MET A 151 -51.54 -47.00 19.24
N GLU A 152 -51.43 -46.19 20.30
CA GLU A 152 -52.14 -46.40 21.57
C GLU A 152 -53.66 -46.31 21.40
N GLU A 153 -54.16 -45.37 20.61
CA GLU A 153 -55.59 -45.28 20.27
C GLU A 153 -56.08 -46.51 19.49
N LYS A 154 -55.28 -46.97 18.52
CA LYS A 154 -55.58 -48.21 17.79
C LYS A 154 -55.59 -49.42 18.72
N LEU A 155 -54.65 -49.49 19.67
CA LEU A 155 -54.58 -50.58 20.64
C LEU A 155 -55.81 -50.58 21.56
N LYS A 156 -56.22 -49.40 22.06
CA LYS A 156 -57.46 -49.25 22.85
C LYS A 156 -58.70 -49.63 22.05
N SER A 157 -58.80 -49.24 20.78
CA SER A 157 -59.92 -49.62 19.93
C SER A 157 -59.97 -51.15 19.70
N SER A 158 -58.80 -51.78 19.52
CA SER A 158 -58.70 -53.24 19.38
C SER A 158 -58.98 -53.97 20.69
N GLU A 159 -58.61 -53.42 21.85
CA GLU A 159 -58.99 -53.95 23.16
C GLU A 159 -60.51 -53.85 23.39
N GLN A 160 -61.14 -52.73 23.05
CA GLN A 160 -62.60 -52.58 23.11
C GLN A 160 -63.32 -53.56 22.16
N GLU A 161 -62.77 -53.78 20.97
CA GLU A 161 -63.30 -54.75 20.01
C GLU A 161 -63.08 -56.19 20.49
N GLN A 162 -61.96 -56.50 21.15
CA GLN A 162 -61.75 -57.78 21.82
C GLN A 162 -62.70 -57.99 22.99
N GLN A 163 -62.98 -56.96 23.79
CA GLN A 163 -63.95 -57.05 24.88
C GLN A 163 -65.38 -57.27 24.37
N SER A 164 -65.78 -56.60 23.28
CA SER A 164 -67.10 -56.81 22.67
C SER A 164 -67.21 -58.20 22.03
N LEU A 165 -66.14 -58.70 21.38
CA LEU A 165 -66.07 -60.06 20.87
C LEU A 165 -66.04 -61.11 21.99
N ALA A 166 -65.39 -60.83 23.13
CA ALA A 166 -65.41 -61.70 24.30
C ALA A 166 -66.81 -61.75 24.93
N GLN A 167 -67.50 -60.63 25.05
CA GLN A 167 -68.90 -60.58 25.49
C GLN A 167 -69.83 -61.32 24.51
N SER A 168 -69.64 -61.14 23.20
CA SER A 168 -70.37 -61.89 22.17
C SER A 168 -70.04 -63.38 22.16
N LYS A 169 -68.82 -63.77 22.52
CA LYS A 169 -68.42 -65.16 22.66
C LYS A 169 -69.06 -65.79 23.90
N ILE A 170 -69.15 -65.06 25.01
CA ILE A 170 -69.84 -65.54 26.22
C ILE A 170 -71.34 -65.71 25.97
N THR A 171 -71.99 -64.78 25.26
CA THR A 171 -73.41 -64.94 24.88
C THR A 171 -73.60 -66.10 23.89
N LEU A 172 -72.71 -66.25 22.90
CA LEU A 172 -72.76 -67.38 21.97
C LEU A 172 -72.41 -68.72 22.63
N GLU A 173 -71.55 -68.77 23.64
CA GLU A 173 -71.25 -69.96 24.45
C GLU A 173 -72.46 -70.33 25.32
N GLN A 174 -73.16 -69.35 25.90
CA GLN A 174 -74.42 -69.56 26.62
C GLN A 174 -75.56 -70.02 25.70
N GLU A 175 -75.57 -69.60 24.44
CA GLU A 175 -76.52 -70.07 23.42
C GLU A 175 -76.12 -71.45 22.84
N LEU A 176 -74.83 -71.75 22.71
CA LEU A 176 -74.30 -73.06 22.28
C LEU A 176 -74.49 -74.15 23.33
N GLU A 177 -74.44 -73.81 24.61
CA GLU A 177 -74.76 -74.73 25.71
C GLU A 177 -76.27 -75.05 25.75
N LYS A 178 -77.12 -74.11 25.30
CA LYS A 178 -78.58 -74.32 25.13
C LYS A 178 -78.97 -75.02 23.82
N ALA A 179 -78.14 -74.98 22.79
CA ALA A 179 -78.43 -75.54 21.46
C ALA A 179 -77.71 -76.87 21.16
N ARG A 180 -77.01 -77.47 22.13
CA ARG A 180 -76.36 -78.79 21.99
C ARG A 180 -77.25 -80.00 22.29
N SER A 181 -78.48 -79.77 22.74
CA SER A 181 -79.57 -80.74 22.59
C SER A 181 -80.26 -80.52 21.25
N GLU A 182 -80.25 -81.55 20.39
CA GLU A 182 -80.99 -81.69 19.13
C GLU A 182 -80.22 -81.46 17.81
N SER A 183 -79.65 -82.59 17.34
CA SER A 183 -79.54 -83.09 15.96
C SER A 183 -79.41 -82.14 14.73
N ASN A 184 -78.23 -82.20 14.10
CA ASN A 184 -77.93 -82.65 12.71
C ASN A 184 -78.57 -81.93 11.48
N PRO A 185 -78.05 -82.11 10.24
CA PRO A 185 -77.01 -81.28 9.61
C PRO A 185 -77.44 -80.59 8.29
N SER A 186 -76.54 -79.76 7.73
CA SER A 186 -76.34 -79.41 6.29
C SER A 186 -76.31 -77.91 5.96
N GLY A 187 -75.30 -77.49 5.17
CA GLY A 187 -75.19 -76.13 4.58
C GLY A 187 -73.87 -75.37 4.84
N LYS A 188 -73.04 -75.77 5.81
CA LYS A 188 -71.79 -75.05 6.19
C LYS A 188 -70.55 -75.44 5.36
N GLU A 189 -70.61 -76.51 4.58
CA GLU A 189 -69.44 -77.11 3.93
C GLU A 189 -68.92 -76.29 2.72
N GLU A 190 -69.81 -75.65 1.95
CA GLU A 190 -69.42 -74.94 0.72
C GLU A 190 -68.70 -73.58 0.99
N LYS A 191 -69.05 -72.89 2.09
CA LYS A 191 -68.40 -71.63 2.50
C LYS A 191 -67.00 -71.86 3.07
N LEU A 192 -66.78 -72.98 3.75
CA LEU A 192 -65.46 -73.39 4.25
C LEU A 192 -64.51 -73.75 3.11
N ILE A 193 -65.01 -74.41 2.05
CA ILE A 193 -64.23 -74.72 0.85
C ILE A 193 -63.74 -73.46 0.12
N ARG A 194 -64.57 -72.39 0.04
CA ARG A 194 -64.15 -71.10 -0.56
C ARG A 194 -63.09 -70.39 0.28
N LYS A 195 -63.21 -70.37 1.61
CA LYS A 195 -62.18 -69.81 2.50
C LYS A 195 -60.87 -70.60 2.43
N LEU A 196 -60.93 -71.94 2.37
CA LEU A 196 -59.76 -72.79 2.19
C LEU A 196 -59.04 -72.55 0.85
N LYS A 197 -59.78 -72.32 -0.24
CA LYS A 197 -59.18 -71.93 -1.53
C LYS A 197 -58.52 -70.55 -1.46
N LEU A 198 -59.11 -69.58 -0.77
CA LEU A 198 -58.52 -68.24 -0.61
C LEU A 198 -57.22 -68.29 0.21
N TYR A 199 -57.21 -69.06 1.30
CA TYR A 199 -55.99 -69.26 2.10
C TYR A 199 -54.94 -70.06 1.34
N LYS A 200 -55.32 -71.06 0.55
CA LYS A 200 -54.40 -71.77 -0.33
C LYS A 200 -53.72 -70.82 -1.34
N ASN A 201 -54.47 -69.92 -1.95
CA ASN A 201 -53.92 -68.94 -2.89
C ASN A 201 -52.98 -67.93 -2.19
N LYS A 202 -53.35 -67.42 -1.01
CA LYS A 202 -52.47 -66.54 -0.22
C LYS A 202 -51.17 -67.23 0.22
N VAL A 203 -51.26 -68.49 0.64
CA VAL A 203 -50.08 -69.30 1.00
C VAL A 203 -49.19 -69.55 -0.22
N GLN A 204 -49.77 -69.78 -1.41
CA GLN A 204 -49.01 -69.91 -2.65
C GLN A 204 -48.30 -68.60 -3.03
N GLU A 205 -48.94 -67.45 -2.84
CA GLU A 205 -48.33 -66.14 -3.12
C GLU A 205 -47.17 -65.82 -2.16
N ILE A 206 -47.34 -66.11 -0.87
CA ILE A 206 -46.27 -65.97 0.13
C ILE A 206 -45.10 -66.91 -0.21
N SER A 207 -45.39 -68.15 -0.61
CA SER A 207 -44.37 -69.11 -1.03
C SER A 207 -43.56 -68.60 -2.23
N ALA A 208 -44.22 -67.98 -3.21
CA ALA A 208 -43.55 -67.38 -4.38
C ALA A 208 -42.64 -66.20 -3.99
N LYS A 209 -43.11 -65.30 -3.11
CA LYS A 209 -42.30 -64.18 -2.59
C LYS A 209 -41.09 -64.65 -1.77
N VAL A 210 -41.25 -65.70 -0.98
CA VAL A 210 -40.15 -66.32 -0.21
C VAL A 210 -39.11 -66.94 -1.15
N LEU A 211 -39.51 -67.53 -2.28
CA LEU A 211 -38.57 -68.05 -3.27
C LEU A 211 -37.77 -66.94 -3.96
N LEU A 212 -38.41 -65.81 -4.29
CA LEU A 212 -37.73 -64.65 -4.87
C LEU A 212 -36.73 -64.02 -3.90
N LEU A 213 -37.12 -63.86 -2.62
CA LEU A 213 -36.20 -63.39 -1.58
C LEU A 213 -35.00 -64.33 -1.37
N LYS A 214 -35.20 -65.65 -1.55
CA LYS A 214 -34.09 -66.62 -1.51
C LYS A 214 -33.16 -66.48 -2.72
N SER A 215 -33.66 -66.19 -3.92
CA SER A 215 -32.80 -65.91 -5.08
C SER A 215 -32.03 -64.61 -4.91
N ASP A 216 -32.67 -63.56 -4.41
CA ASP A 216 -32.03 -62.26 -4.22
C ASP A 216 -30.94 -62.33 -3.14
N ARG A 217 -31.23 -63.03 -2.02
CA ARG A 217 -30.22 -63.33 -0.99
C ARG A 217 -29.03 -64.10 -1.58
N LYS A 218 -29.26 -65.02 -2.52
CA LYS A 218 -28.18 -65.81 -3.16
C LYS A 218 -27.32 -64.93 -4.07
N ILE A 219 -27.92 -64.00 -4.82
CA ILE A 219 -27.19 -63.04 -5.66
C ILE A 219 -26.39 -62.07 -4.79
N LEU A 220 -26.98 -61.58 -3.70
CA LEU A 220 -26.30 -60.70 -2.75
C LEU A 220 -25.12 -61.40 -2.06
N LEU A 221 -25.29 -62.65 -1.63
CA LEU A 221 -24.19 -63.46 -1.08
C LEU A 221 -23.08 -63.69 -2.11
N LYS A 222 -23.42 -63.90 -3.39
CA LYS A 222 -22.42 -64.08 -4.44
C LYS A 222 -21.63 -62.80 -4.70
N THR A 223 -22.30 -61.66 -4.77
CA THR A 223 -21.65 -60.36 -4.96
C THR A 223 -20.79 -59.98 -3.77
N VAL A 224 -21.28 -60.15 -2.53
CA VAL A 224 -20.48 -59.94 -1.31
C VAL A 224 -19.24 -60.84 -1.30
N LYS A 225 -19.38 -62.11 -1.71
CA LYS A 225 -18.25 -63.03 -1.81
C LYS A 225 -17.23 -62.58 -2.87
N GLU A 226 -17.69 -62.20 -4.06
CA GLU A 226 -16.84 -61.68 -5.15
C GLU A 226 -16.09 -60.41 -4.72
N TYR A 227 -16.73 -59.50 -3.99
CA TYR A 227 -16.07 -58.32 -3.43
C TYR A 227 -15.08 -58.69 -2.31
N SER A 228 -15.42 -59.62 -1.43
CA SER A 228 -14.52 -60.09 -0.36
C SER A 228 -13.25 -60.76 -0.91
N GLU A 229 -13.30 -61.34 -2.11
CA GLU A 229 -12.15 -61.94 -2.79
C GLU A 229 -11.33 -60.93 -3.61
N GLN A 230 -11.95 -59.86 -4.12
CA GLN A 230 -11.29 -58.84 -4.95
C GLN A 230 -10.63 -57.73 -4.13
N VAL A 231 -11.25 -57.29 -3.03
CA VAL A 231 -10.72 -56.22 -2.18
C VAL A 231 -9.28 -56.50 -1.68
N PRO A 232 -8.94 -57.72 -1.19
CA PRO A 232 -7.58 -58.02 -0.77
C PRO A 232 -6.57 -58.01 -1.92
N LYS A 233 -6.98 -58.37 -3.14
CA LYS A 233 -6.11 -58.33 -4.33
C LYS A 233 -5.77 -56.89 -4.71
N TRP A 234 -6.78 -56.01 -4.72
CA TRP A 234 -6.56 -54.59 -4.97
C TRP A 234 -5.75 -53.92 -3.86
N GLN A 235 -5.96 -54.30 -2.59
CA GLN A 235 -5.10 -53.83 -1.50
C GLN A 235 -3.64 -54.24 -1.72
N LYS A 236 -3.38 -55.48 -2.15
CA LYS A 236 -2.01 -55.94 -2.46
C LYS A 236 -1.40 -55.21 -3.66
N GLU A 237 -2.18 -54.95 -4.71
CA GLU A 237 -1.73 -54.18 -5.87
C GLU A 237 -1.46 -52.71 -5.52
N LEU A 238 -2.30 -52.11 -4.67
CA LEU A 238 -2.12 -50.74 -4.19
C LEU A 238 -0.85 -50.61 -3.33
N VAL A 239 -0.60 -51.57 -2.45
CA VAL A 239 0.64 -51.61 -1.65
C VAL A 239 1.86 -51.78 -2.55
N ASN A 240 1.79 -52.64 -3.58
CA ASN A 240 2.89 -52.78 -4.53
C ASN A 240 3.15 -51.49 -5.33
N ALA A 241 2.10 -50.83 -5.81
CA ALA A 241 2.22 -49.54 -6.51
C ALA A 241 2.77 -48.45 -5.58
N SER A 242 2.28 -48.39 -4.35
CA SER A 242 2.75 -47.47 -3.31
C SER A 242 4.24 -47.70 -2.99
N ASN A 243 4.68 -48.94 -2.89
CA ASN A 243 6.10 -49.28 -2.69
C ASN A 243 6.99 -48.83 -3.86
N VAL A 244 6.51 -48.97 -5.10
CA VAL A 244 7.24 -48.47 -6.30
C VAL A 244 7.33 -46.94 -6.29
N LEU A 245 6.24 -46.26 -5.91
CA LEU A 245 6.23 -44.81 -5.77
C LEU A 245 7.20 -44.37 -4.66
N PHE A 246 7.18 -45.01 -3.49
CA PHE A 246 8.13 -44.71 -2.41
C PHE A 246 9.59 -44.94 -2.82
N ALA A 247 9.87 -45.99 -3.61
CA ALA A 247 11.21 -46.20 -4.15
C ALA A 247 11.63 -45.06 -5.08
N LYS A 248 10.71 -44.55 -5.91
CA LYS A 248 10.96 -43.43 -6.82
C LYS A 248 11.07 -42.09 -6.10
N THR A 249 10.27 -41.85 -5.07
CA THR A 249 10.39 -40.68 -4.19
C THR A 249 11.75 -40.68 -3.48
N ARG A 250 12.18 -41.82 -2.93
CA ARG A 250 13.53 -41.96 -2.33
C ARG A 250 14.65 -41.71 -3.34
N GLN A 251 14.47 -42.13 -4.60
CA GLN A 251 15.44 -41.83 -5.65
C GLN A 251 15.52 -40.32 -5.91
N PHE A 252 14.38 -39.64 -6.04
CA PHE A 252 14.34 -38.20 -6.22
C PHE A 252 14.87 -37.44 -5.01
N GLU A 253 14.61 -37.90 -3.78
CA GLU A 253 15.20 -37.32 -2.56
C GLU A 253 16.72 -37.46 -2.56
N LYS A 254 17.26 -38.60 -3.01
CA LYS A 254 18.70 -38.80 -3.15
C LYS A 254 19.30 -37.89 -4.22
N GLU A 255 18.64 -37.77 -5.38
CA GLU A 255 19.06 -36.86 -6.46
C GLU A 255 19.00 -35.39 -6.02
N ASN A 256 17.97 -35.00 -5.27
CA ASN A 256 17.82 -33.67 -4.70
C ASN A 256 18.87 -33.39 -3.61
N GLY A 257 19.19 -34.39 -2.78
CA GLY A 257 20.32 -34.33 -1.85
C GLY A 257 21.65 -34.12 -2.56
N SER A 258 21.88 -34.87 -3.65
CA SER A 258 23.09 -34.77 -4.47
C SER A 258 23.18 -33.41 -5.21
N LEU A 259 22.04 -32.81 -5.57
CA LEU A 259 21.96 -31.47 -6.14
C LEU A 259 22.23 -30.40 -5.08
N LYS A 260 21.65 -30.54 -3.88
CA LYS A 260 21.91 -29.62 -2.75
C LYS A 260 23.38 -29.63 -2.33
N GLU A 261 24.01 -30.80 -2.24
CA GLU A 261 25.45 -30.90 -1.97
C GLU A 261 26.29 -30.21 -3.07
N ARG A 262 25.85 -30.28 -4.32
CA ARG A 262 26.48 -29.57 -5.44
C ARG A 262 26.28 -28.06 -5.37
N CYS A 263 25.08 -27.59 -5.02
CA CYS A 263 24.82 -26.17 -4.78
C CYS A 263 25.67 -25.65 -3.62
N ALA A 264 25.73 -26.39 -2.51
CA ALA A 264 26.58 -26.06 -1.37
C ALA A 264 28.07 -26.09 -1.72
N GLN A 265 28.49 -26.94 -2.67
CA GLN A 265 29.85 -26.91 -3.21
C GLN A 265 30.07 -25.65 -4.05
N TYR A 266 29.16 -25.30 -4.95
CA TYR A 266 29.27 -24.07 -5.74
C TYR A 266 29.19 -22.80 -4.89
N GLU A 267 28.43 -22.80 -3.80
CA GLU A 267 28.41 -21.74 -2.80
C GLU A 267 29.76 -21.64 -2.08
N ARG A 268 30.36 -22.76 -1.67
CA ARG A 268 31.72 -22.79 -1.11
C ARG A 268 32.78 -22.34 -2.11
N ASP A 269 32.68 -22.75 -3.37
CA ASP A 269 33.58 -22.31 -4.44
C ASP A 269 33.41 -20.80 -4.74
N LEU A 270 32.18 -20.27 -4.66
CA LEU A 270 31.88 -18.84 -4.74
C LEU A 270 32.42 -18.07 -3.54
N GLU A 271 32.33 -18.62 -2.32
CA GLU A 271 32.93 -18.07 -1.11
C GLU A 271 34.46 -18.08 -1.18
N GLU A 272 35.08 -19.13 -1.75
CA GLU A 272 36.52 -19.17 -2.01
C GLU A 272 36.95 -18.17 -3.09
N LEU A 273 36.14 -17.96 -4.13
CA LEU A 273 36.35 -16.90 -5.14
C LEU A 273 36.15 -15.50 -4.57
N GLN A 274 35.25 -15.32 -3.61
CA GLN A 274 35.07 -14.07 -2.86
C GLN A 274 36.23 -13.84 -1.87
N ARG A 275 36.75 -14.89 -1.22
CA ARG A 275 38.01 -14.83 -0.45
C ARG A 275 39.22 -14.56 -1.34
N GLY A 276 39.26 -15.07 -2.57
CA GLY A 276 40.31 -14.75 -3.54
C GLY A 276 40.33 -13.29 -3.99
N LYS A 277 39.20 -12.56 -3.86
CA LYS A 277 39.11 -11.11 -4.04
C LYS A 277 39.44 -10.32 -2.76
N SER A 278 39.73 -11.00 -1.64
CA SER A 278 40.12 -10.43 -0.35
C SER A 278 41.62 -10.11 -0.24
N ASN A 279 42.26 -9.66 -1.33
CA ASN A 279 43.57 -8.98 -1.24
C ASN A 279 43.42 -7.46 -0.99
N GLU A 280 42.20 -6.95 -0.84
CA GLU A 280 41.92 -5.59 -0.31
C GLU A 280 41.76 -5.56 1.23
N ALA A 281 41.55 -6.72 1.88
CA ALA A 281 41.35 -6.80 3.33
C ALA A 281 42.65 -6.72 4.14
N GLU A 282 43.80 -7.12 3.57
CA GLU A 282 45.10 -6.93 4.22
C GLU A 282 45.48 -5.44 4.31
N SER A 283 45.05 -4.62 3.35
CA SER A 283 45.23 -3.15 3.39
C SER A 283 44.32 -2.47 4.41
N LYS A 284 43.09 -3.00 4.61
CA LYS A 284 42.16 -2.50 5.64
C LYS A 284 42.56 -2.91 7.06
N ASN A 285 42.99 -4.14 7.28
CA ASN A 285 43.46 -4.58 8.60
C ASN A 285 44.76 -3.86 9.02
N ALA A 286 45.64 -3.50 8.08
CA ALA A 286 46.80 -2.66 8.38
C ALA A 286 46.41 -1.23 8.78
N LEU A 287 45.33 -0.68 8.20
CA LEU A 287 44.79 0.64 8.55
C LEU A 287 44.06 0.63 9.90
N GLU A 288 43.31 -0.44 10.19
CA GLU A 288 42.57 -0.60 11.45
C GLU A 288 43.50 -0.88 12.63
N VAL A 289 44.58 -1.64 12.42
CA VAL A 289 45.65 -1.79 13.44
C VAL A 289 46.41 -0.47 13.65
N LEU A 290 46.63 0.34 12.60
CA LEU A 290 47.20 1.69 12.76
C LEU A 290 46.24 2.64 13.50
N GLN A 291 44.94 2.56 13.24
CA GLN A 291 43.93 3.35 13.94
C GLN A 291 43.80 2.97 15.40
N LEU A 292 43.77 1.67 15.71
CA LEU A 292 43.76 1.17 17.10
C LEU A 292 45.06 1.52 17.84
N GLN A 293 46.22 1.52 17.16
CA GLN A 293 47.47 2.02 17.75
C GLN A 293 47.43 3.53 17.99
N PHE A 294 46.83 4.31 17.09
CA PHE A 294 46.67 5.76 17.26
C PHE A 294 45.72 6.10 18.40
N GLU A 295 44.64 5.33 18.56
CA GLU A 295 43.65 5.48 19.62
C GLU A 295 44.22 5.05 20.99
N THR A 296 45.05 4.00 21.01
CA THR A 296 45.80 3.59 22.21
C THR A 296 46.85 4.64 22.61
N LEU A 297 47.54 5.23 21.62
CA LEU A 297 48.47 6.35 21.86
C LEU A 297 47.76 7.62 22.33
N HIS A 298 46.55 7.89 21.82
CA HIS A 298 45.73 9.01 22.26
C HIS A 298 45.24 8.83 23.70
N LEU A 299 44.78 7.63 24.06
CA LEU A 299 44.40 7.29 25.44
C LEU A 299 45.59 7.35 26.40
N SER A 300 46.79 6.91 25.96
CA SER A 300 48.02 7.07 26.72
C SER A 300 48.44 8.53 26.87
N GLN A 301 48.24 9.37 25.85
CA GLN A 301 48.53 10.80 25.93
C GLN A 301 47.54 11.53 26.83
N GLN A 302 46.28 11.09 26.85
CA GLN A 302 45.25 11.59 27.75
C GLN A 302 45.50 11.18 29.20
N SER A 303 45.91 9.93 29.46
CA SER A 303 46.28 9.50 30.81
C SER A 303 47.52 10.23 31.33
N LEU A 304 48.52 10.49 30.47
CA LEU A 304 49.70 11.28 30.83
C LEU A 304 49.35 12.76 31.07
N SER A 305 48.35 13.29 30.36
CA SER A 305 47.81 14.63 30.59
C SER A 305 47.06 14.72 31.91
N GLU A 306 46.26 13.71 32.25
CA GLU A 306 45.56 13.60 33.53
C GLU A 306 46.55 13.43 34.69
N GLU A 307 47.61 12.62 34.53
CA GLU A 307 48.71 12.54 35.50
C GLU A 307 49.47 13.87 35.64
N LEU A 308 49.69 14.61 34.55
CA LEU A 308 50.32 15.94 34.62
C LEU A 308 49.41 16.96 35.32
N GLN A 309 48.08 16.89 35.11
CA GLN A 309 47.11 17.71 35.82
C GLN A 309 47.03 17.34 37.30
N GLN A 310 47.11 16.05 37.63
CA GLN A 310 47.17 15.57 39.01
C GLN A 310 48.46 16.03 39.70
N VAL A 311 49.61 15.96 39.04
CA VAL A 311 50.88 16.47 39.60
C VAL A 311 50.86 17.99 39.74
N LEU A 312 50.17 18.72 38.87
CA LEU A 312 49.97 20.17 39.04
C LEU A 312 49.02 20.47 40.21
N ALA A 313 47.97 19.68 40.39
CA ALA A 313 47.06 19.77 41.53
C ALA A 313 47.75 19.44 42.86
N ASP A 314 48.61 18.41 42.86
CA ASP A 314 49.44 18.01 44.00
C ASP A 314 50.50 19.08 44.30
N LYS A 315 51.07 19.73 43.28
CA LYS A 315 51.97 20.88 43.45
C LYS A 315 51.25 22.08 44.06
N THR A 316 50.01 22.37 43.65
CA THR A 316 49.21 23.46 44.25
C THR A 316 48.80 23.13 45.68
N SER A 317 48.42 21.88 45.96
CA SER A 317 48.15 21.37 47.31
C SER A 317 49.40 21.44 48.21
N LEU A 318 50.57 21.08 47.70
CA LEU A 318 51.83 21.19 48.44
C LEU A 318 52.27 22.64 48.65
N GLN A 319 51.98 23.55 47.71
CA GLN A 319 52.19 24.99 47.92
C GLN A 319 51.28 25.54 49.02
N GLU A 320 50.01 25.15 49.04
CA GLU A 320 49.03 25.53 50.07
C GLU A 320 49.38 24.93 51.44
N GLN A 321 49.87 23.68 51.48
CA GLN A 321 50.38 23.05 52.70
C GLN A 321 51.67 23.70 53.23
N LEU A 322 52.55 24.19 52.36
CA LEU A 322 53.75 24.96 52.76
C LEU A 322 53.38 26.34 53.31
N GLU A 323 52.34 26.98 52.77
CA GLU A 323 51.82 28.25 53.28
C GLU A 323 51.13 28.06 54.64
N ASN A 324 50.33 27.00 54.79
CA ASN A 324 49.67 26.64 56.06
C ASN A 324 50.66 26.19 57.14
N SER A 325 51.72 25.46 56.77
CA SER A 325 52.79 25.08 57.73
C SER A 325 53.59 26.29 58.22
N ARG A 326 53.69 27.35 57.40
CA ARG A 326 54.32 28.61 57.78
C ARG A 326 53.45 29.40 58.77
N THR A 327 52.13 29.41 58.58
CA THR A 327 51.19 30.04 59.51
C THR A 327 51.06 29.26 60.83
N ASP A 328 51.14 27.92 60.77
CA ASP A 328 51.11 27.06 61.96
C ASP A 328 52.40 27.15 62.79
N SER A 329 53.56 27.37 62.15
CA SER A 329 54.83 27.60 62.85
C SER A 329 54.86 28.94 63.62
N GLU A 330 54.16 29.96 63.13
CA GLU A 330 53.98 31.24 63.82
C GLU A 330 52.96 31.14 64.98
N SER A 331 51.97 30.25 64.86
CA SER A 331 50.98 29.91 65.88
C SER A 331 51.56 29.08 67.05
N GLN A 332 52.37 28.05 66.76
CA GLN A 332 52.93 27.13 67.76
C GLN A 332 53.96 27.77 68.71
N VAL A 333 54.63 28.86 68.31
CA VAL A 333 55.51 29.63 69.22
C VAL A 333 54.70 30.37 70.30
N SER A 334 53.44 30.71 70.02
CA SER A 334 52.55 31.40 70.96
C SER A 334 51.83 30.44 71.93
N GLU A 335 51.62 29.17 71.55
CA GLU A 335 50.95 28.16 72.40
C GLU A 335 51.92 27.41 73.34
N LEU A 336 53.21 27.27 72.96
CA LEU A 336 54.22 26.62 73.81
C LEU A 336 54.63 27.43 75.05
N GLN A 337 54.25 28.71 75.15
CA GLN A 337 54.38 29.52 76.37
C GLN A 337 53.23 29.30 77.37
N ALA A 338 52.10 28.72 76.95
CA ALA A 338 50.92 28.50 77.81
C ALA A 338 50.81 27.06 78.36
N ALA A 339 51.44 26.07 77.72
CA ALA A 339 51.27 24.65 78.06
C ALA A 339 52.15 24.13 79.23
N ASN A 340 53.06 24.94 79.78
CA ASN A 340 54.00 24.50 80.84
C ASN A 340 53.38 24.46 82.27
N VAL A 341 52.08 24.76 82.41
CA VAL A 341 51.38 24.79 83.71
C VAL A 341 50.38 23.63 83.87
N HIS A 342 50.06 22.87 82.81
CA HIS A 342 48.95 21.90 82.85
C HIS A 342 49.36 20.42 83.07
N ILE A 343 50.64 20.13 83.33
CA ILE A 343 51.18 18.75 83.53
C ILE A 343 50.95 18.22 84.97
N SER A 344 49.96 18.73 85.71
CA SER A 344 49.70 18.29 87.10
C SER A 344 48.38 17.57 87.38
N GLU A 345 47.46 17.36 86.44
CA GLU A 345 46.13 16.85 86.84
C GLU A 345 45.52 15.67 86.05
N MET A 346 46.12 15.16 84.97
CA MET A 346 45.47 14.11 84.18
C MET A 346 46.09 12.73 84.38
N SER A 347 45.89 12.16 85.56
CA SER A 347 45.91 10.70 85.73
C SER A 347 44.52 10.23 86.16
N PHE A 348 44.00 9.22 85.44
CA PHE A 348 42.89 8.34 85.82
C PHE A 348 41.52 8.57 85.13
N LYS A 349 41.41 8.16 83.84
CA LYS A 349 40.25 7.48 83.15
C LYS A 349 40.28 7.69 81.61
N ALA A 350 41.05 6.91 80.85
CA ALA A 350 41.13 7.09 79.38
C ALA A 350 40.75 5.89 78.50
N ALA A 351 40.87 4.63 78.96
CA ALA A 351 40.74 3.49 78.04
C ALA A 351 39.30 3.03 77.71
N ALA A 352 38.26 3.56 78.37
CA ALA A 352 36.87 3.14 78.18
C ALA A 352 35.97 4.16 77.45
N SER A 353 36.41 5.43 77.30
CA SER A 353 35.66 6.45 76.54
C SER A 353 35.93 6.32 75.04
N GLU A 354 37.18 6.07 74.66
CA GLU A 354 37.62 6.10 73.26
C GLU A 354 36.92 5.07 72.37
N VAL A 355 36.63 3.88 72.90
CA VAL A 355 35.90 2.83 72.16
C VAL A 355 34.41 3.17 72.02
N LEU A 356 33.81 3.82 73.03
CA LEU A 356 32.41 4.24 72.97
C LEU A 356 32.24 5.44 72.04
N ASP A 357 33.19 6.37 72.04
CA ASP A 357 33.21 7.55 71.17
C ASP A 357 33.42 7.17 69.70
N GLU A 358 34.27 6.18 69.41
CA GLU A 358 34.46 5.66 68.05
C GLU A 358 33.23 4.90 67.53
N HIS A 359 32.54 4.14 68.41
CA HIS A 359 31.29 3.47 68.02
C HIS A 359 30.15 4.47 67.80
N ASN A 360 30.05 5.50 68.66
CA ASN A 360 29.09 6.60 68.49
C ASN A 360 29.40 7.44 67.24
N ARG A 361 30.67 7.60 66.85
CA ARG A 361 31.09 8.29 65.61
C ARG A 361 30.61 7.54 64.37
N LYS A 362 30.82 6.22 64.31
CA LYS A 362 30.34 5.38 63.20
C LYS A 362 28.82 5.33 63.10
N LEU A 363 28.13 5.33 64.25
CA LEU A 363 26.68 5.45 64.29
C LEU A 363 26.20 6.81 63.77
N ARG A 364 26.90 7.91 64.09
CA ARG A 364 26.56 9.24 63.56
C ARG A 364 26.84 9.36 62.05
N GLU A 365 27.93 8.77 61.57
CA GLU A 365 28.25 8.73 60.13
C GLU A 365 27.19 7.94 59.35
N THR A 366 26.79 6.75 59.83
CA THR A 366 25.72 5.96 59.19
C THR A 366 24.34 6.62 59.28
N ILE A 367 24.03 7.33 60.37
CA ILE A 367 22.80 8.14 60.47
C ILE A 367 22.85 9.31 59.47
N ALA A 368 23.98 10.01 59.35
CA ALA A 368 24.15 11.11 58.40
C ALA A 368 24.04 10.63 56.93
N GLU A 369 24.63 9.49 56.60
CA GLU A 369 24.48 8.86 55.28
C GLU A 369 23.01 8.52 54.98
N ARG A 370 22.30 7.89 55.93
CA ARG A 370 20.87 7.60 55.78
C ARG A 370 20.02 8.86 55.68
N ASP A 371 20.35 9.92 56.41
CA ASP A 371 19.67 11.21 56.32
C ASP A 371 19.90 11.88 54.96
N THR A 372 21.13 11.81 54.41
CA THR A 372 21.40 12.30 53.07
C THR A 372 20.64 11.51 52.00
N GLU A 373 20.61 10.18 52.10
CA GLU A 373 19.80 9.35 51.20
C GLU A 373 18.31 9.68 51.31
N LEU A 374 17.77 9.84 52.52
CA LEU A 374 16.38 10.26 52.73
C LEU A 374 16.10 11.65 52.15
N THR A 375 17.05 12.58 52.21
CA THR A 375 16.89 13.90 51.58
C THR A 375 16.91 13.82 50.06
N THR A 376 17.77 12.98 49.46
CA THR A 376 17.78 12.76 48.01
C THR A 376 16.51 12.07 47.51
N MET A 377 15.98 11.10 48.28
CA MET A 377 14.71 10.43 47.98
C MET A 377 13.50 11.36 48.15
N ARG A 378 13.53 12.28 49.12
CA ARG A 378 12.51 13.33 49.24
C ARG A 378 12.56 14.30 48.08
N LYS A 379 13.75 14.69 47.64
CA LYS A 379 13.92 15.59 46.49
C LYS A 379 13.44 14.95 45.19
N SER A 380 13.75 13.68 44.95
CA SER A 380 13.22 12.96 43.78
C SER A 380 11.71 12.72 43.88
N LEU A 381 11.16 12.52 45.08
CA LEU A 381 9.71 12.45 45.31
C LEU A 381 9.03 13.81 45.05
N GLU A 382 9.68 14.92 45.38
CA GLU A 382 9.17 16.27 45.16
C GLU A 382 9.25 16.65 43.66
N GLU A 383 10.33 16.26 42.98
CA GLU A 383 10.48 16.41 41.53
C GLU A 383 9.44 15.58 40.75
N THR A 384 9.19 14.32 41.17
CA THR A 384 8.14 13.48 40.57
C THR A 384 6.74 13.99 40.86
N SER A 385 6.49 14.52 42.06
CA SER A 385 5.25 15.21 42.43
C SER A 385 4.99 16.46 41.58
N ALA A 386 6.02 17.28 41.35
CA ALA A 386 5.93 18.46 40.50
C ALA A 386 5.69 18.10 39.02
N ALA A 387 6.33 17.03 38.54
CA ALA A 387 6.08 16.50 37.19
C ALA A 387 4.64 15.99 37.04
N LEU A 388 4.10 15.29 38.05
CA LEU A 388 2.71 14.83 38.09
C LEU A 388 1.71 16.00 38.06
N GLN A 389 1.96 17.06 38.83
CA GLN A 389 1.12 18.27 38.79
C GLN A 389 1.18 18.97 37.42
N SER A 390 2.35 19.08 36.81
CA SER A 390 2.50 19.63 35.45
C SER A 390 1.74 18.80 34.41
N LEU A 391 1.82 17.47 34.51
CA LEU A 391 1.11 16.57 33.60
C LEU A 391 -0.41 16.66 33.80
N GLN A 392 -0.86 16.86 35.04
CA GLN A 392 -2.28 17.02 35.35
C GLN A 392 -2.84 18.34 34.82
N VAL A 393 -2.07 19.43 34.86
CA VAL A 393 -2.45 20.71 34.23
C VAL A 393 -2.52 20.57 32.71
N GLN A 394 -1.54 19.91 32.09
CA GLN A 394 -1.57 19.64 30.64
C GLN A 394 -2.77 18.76 30.24
N HIS A 395 -3.12 17.76 31.04
CA HIS A 395 -4.32 16.96 30.81
C HIS A 395 -5.61 17.79 30.92
N GLN A 396 -5.65 18.78 31.81
CA GLN A 396 -6.81 19.66 31.99
C GLN A 396 -6.95 20.66 30.84
N GLU A 397 -5.84 21.18 30.32
CA GLU A 397 -5.80 22.03 29.11
C GLU A 397 -6.23 21.24 27.86
N LEU A 398 -5.67 20.04 27.65
CA LEU A 398 -6.06 19.15 26.56
C LEU A 398 -7.54 18.72 26.65
N ALA A 399 -8.08 18.55 27.86
CA ALA A 399 -9.50 18.28 28.06
C ALA A 399 -10.37 19.49 27.67
N GLN A 400 -9.93 20.72 27.95
CA GLN A 400 -10.62 21.93 27.53
C GLN A 400 -10.58 22.12 26.01
N GLU A 401 -9.43 21.89 25.36
CA GLU A 401 -9.32 21.88 23.90
C GLU A 401 -10.18 20.77 23.27
N GLY A 402 -10.27 19.61 23.92
CA GLY A 402 -11.19 18.53 23.52
C GLY A 402 -12.66 18.92 23.63
N THR A 403 -13.04 19.81 24.55
CA THR A 403 -14.41 20.33 24.64
C THR A 403 -14.71 21.40 23.60
N THR A 404 -13.79 22.33 23.34
CA THR A 404 -13.99 23.38 22.33
C THR A 404 -14.05 22.80 20.92
N THR A 405 -13.15 21.85 20.60
CA THR A 405 -13.18 21.15 19.30
C THR A 405 -14.47 20.33 19.11
N ARG A 406 -15.03 19.75 20.18
CA ARG A 406 -16.32 19.06 20.13
C ARG A 406 -17.49 20.02 19.87
N GLU A 407 -17.48 21.20 20.47
CA GLU A 407 -18.48 22.25 20.21
C GLU A 407 -18.37 22.79 18.78
N GLU A 408 -17.15 23.01 18.28
CA GLU A 408 -16.89 23.43 16.90
C GLU A 408 -17.34 22.35 15.90
N LEU A 409 -17.06 21.07 16.17
CA LEU A 409 -17.52 19.94 15.38
C LEU A 409 -19.05 19.88 15.34
N GLY A 410 -19.73 20.08 16.48
CA GLY A 410 -21.19 20.16 16.54
C GLY A 410 -21.77 21.32 15.72
N SER A 411 -21.08 22.48 15.70
CA SER A 411 -21.47 23.62 14.87
C SER A 411 -21.31 23.36 13.37
N LEU A 412 -20.22 22.67 12.98
CA LEU A 412 -19.93 22.27 11.61
C LEU A 412 -20.91 21.19 11.12
N GLN A 413 -21.26 20.25 11.99
CA GLN A 413 -22.25 19.21 11.69
C GLN A 413 -23.65 19.80 11.49
N SER A 414 -24.02 20.82 12.27
CA SER A 414 -25.26 21.57 12.08
C SER A 414 -25.27 22.34 10.75
N LYS A 415 -24.15 22.96 10.37
CA LYS A 415 -24.00 23.62 9.05
C LYS A 415 -24.06 22.62 7.90
N PHE A 416 -23.48 21.43 8.07
CA PHE A 416 -23.52 20.38 7.07
C PHE A 416 -24.95 19.85 6.84
N GLU A 417 -25.73 19.64 7.92
CA GLU A 417 -27.14 19.27 7.80
C GLU A 417 -27.97 20.38 7.12
N LEU A 418 -27.65 21.66 7.36
CA LEU A 418 -28.31 22.77 6.66
C LEU A 418 -28.01 22.75 5.15
N VAL A 419 -26.74 22.59 4.76
CA VAL A 419 -26.33 22.49 3.35
C VAL A 419 -26.91 21.24 2.66
N LYS A 420 -27.07 20.15 3.41
CA LYS A 420 -27.72 18.94 2.91
C LYS A 420 -29.21 19.16 2.66
N LEU A 421 -29.88 19.93 3.52
CA LEU A 421 -31.26 20.34 3.31
C LEU A 421 -31.38 21.24 2.06
N GLU A 422 -30.52 22.25 1.93
CA GLU A 422 -30.46 23.14 0.76
C GLU A 422 -30.20 22.36 -0.54
N ASN A 423 -29.27 21.40 -0.54
CA ASN A 423 -29.03 20.52 -1.68
C ASN A 423 -30.24 19.65 -2.01
N SER A 424 -30.99 19.19 -1.00
CA SER A 424 -32.21 18.42 -1.23
C SER A 424 -33.34 19.28 -1.85
N GLU A 425 -33.43 20.55 -1.45
CA GLU A 425 -34.36 21.52 -2.02
C GLU A 425 -33.97 21.86 -3.47
N LEU A 426 -32.68 22.14 -3.73
CA LEU A 426 -32.16 22.37 -5.08
C LEU A 426 -32.34 21.16 -6.00
N LEU A 427 -32.21 19.94 -5.49
CA LEU A 427 -32.50 18.72 -6.25
C LEU A 427 -34.00 18.57 -6.56
N SER A 428 -34.88 19.02 -5.65
CA SER A 428 -36.32 19.08 -5.90
C SER A 428 -36.65 20.10 -6.97
N GLU A 429 -36.07 21.30 -6.91
CA GLU A 429 -36.22 22.35 -7.93
C GLU A 429 -35.68 21.88 -9.29
N LEU A 430 -34.53 21.21 -9.33
CA LEU A 430 -34.00 20.60 -10.56
C LEU A 430 -34.91 19.53 -11.14
N LYS A 431 -35.58 18.73 -10.30
CA LYS A 431 -36.57 17.74 -10.78
C LYS A 431 -37.80 18.43 -11.36
N GLU A 432 -38.28 19.49 -10.73
CA GLU A 432 -39.41 20.28 -11.24
C GLU A 432 -39.08 20.96 -12.58
N ILE A 433 -37.88 21.55 -12.70
CA ILE A 433 -37.38 22.13 -13.96
C ILE A 433 -37.27 21.07 -15.05
N ASN A 434 -36.81 19.86 -14.73
CA ASN A 434 -36.70 18.77 -15.70
C ASN A 434 -38.07 18.26 -16.18
N GLU A 435 -39.08 18.19 -15.30
CA GLU A 435 -40.45 17.88 -15.73
C GLU A 435 -41.03 19.00 -16.62
N ILE A 436 -40.82 20.28 -16.29
CA ILE A 436 -41.22 21.39 -17.16
C ILE A 436 -40.52 21.33 -18.52
N LEU A 437 -39.23 20.97 -18.56
CA LEU A 437 -38.49 20.79 -19.82
C LEU A 437 -39.01 19.62 -20.64
N LYS A 438 -39.44 18.53 -19.99
CA LYS A 438 -40.04 17.37 -20.63
C LYS A 438 -41.42 17.70 -21.22
N GLU A 439 -42.24 18.46 -20.50
CA GLU A 439 -43.50 19.00 -21.03
C GLU A 439 -43.26 19.91 -22.23
N ARG A 440 -42.27 20.82 -22.15
CA ARG A 440 -41.85 21.66 -23.29
C ARG A 440 -41.35 20.82 -24.46
N GLY A 441 -40.59 19.75 -24.21
CA GLY A 441 -40.15 18.79 -25.21
C GLY A 441 -41.32 18.09 -25.91
N GLY A 442 -42.36 17.73 -25.15
CA GLY A 442 -43.61 17.20 -25.69
C GLY A 442 -44.34 18.20 -26.59
N VAL A 443 -44.42 19.47 -26.18
CA VAL A 443 -45.00 20.55 -26.99
C VAL A 443 -44.18 20.81 -28.26
N ILE A 444 -42.85 20.81 -28.18
CA ILE A 444 -41.97 20.94 -29.34
C ILE A 444 -42.17 19.77 -30.30
N SER A 445 -42.29 18.54 -29.81
CA SER A 445 -42.58 17.36 -30.63
C SER A 445 -43.91 17.48 -31.37
N LEU A 446 -44.95 17.96 -30.69
CA LEU A 446 -46.25 18.27 -31.30
C LEU A 446 -46.14 19.37 -32.36
N GLN A 447 -45.35 20.42 -32.11
CA GLN A 447 -45.10 21.48 -33.08
C GLN A 447 -44.33 20.97 -34.31
N VAL A 448 -43.32 20.11 -34.13
CA VAL A 448 -42.56 19.48 -35.21
C VAL A 448 -43.46 18.57 -36.06
N SER A 449 -44.34 17.79 -35.43
CA SER A 449 -45.35 17.00 -36.13
C SER A 449 -46.27 17.89 -36.97
N LYS A 450 -46.73 19.02 -36.40
CA LYS A 450 -47.57 20.00 -37.13
C LYS A 450 -46.84 20.66 -38.30
N ILE A 451 -45.55 20.98 -38.14
CA ILE A 451 -44.71 21.52 -39.22
C ILE A 451 -44.58 20.47 -40.33
N SER A 452 -44.35 19.20 -40.01
CA SER A 452 -44.29 18.11 -41.00
C SER A 452 -45.60 17.94 -41.77
N GLU A 453 -46.77 18.04 -41.11
CA GLU A 453 -48.07 18.04 -41.78
C GLU A 453 -48.23 19.25 -42.74
N LEU A 454 -47.79 20.44 -42.31
CA LEU A 454 -47.83 21.65 -43.15
C LEU A 454 -46.86 21.56 -44.33
N GLU A 455 -45.70 20.93 -44.16
CA GLU A 455 -44.75 20.67 -45.25
C GLU A 455 -45.30 19.66 -46.25
N ALA A 456 -45.97 18.60 -45.79
CA ALA A 456 -46.68 17.66 -46.67
C ALA A 456 -47.80 18.36 -47.44
N ALA A 457 -48.59 19.22 -46.78
CA ALA A 457 -49.63 20.02 -47.42
C ALA A 457 -49.03 20.99 -48.47
N LYS A 458 -47.91 21.65 -48.16
CA LYS A 458 -47.16 22.49 -49.10
C LYS A 458 -46.67 21.69 -50.31
N GLY A 459 -46.18 20.47 -50.11
CA GLY A 459 -45.79 19.55 -51.19
C GLY A 459 -46.96 19.21 -52.13
N THR A 460 -48.14 18.90 -51.58
CA THR A 460 -49.34 18.64 -52.40
C THR A 460 -49.81 19.87 -53.18
N LEU A 461 -49.68 21.06 -52.60
CA LEU A 461 -49.99 22.32 -53.28
C LEU A 461 -48.98 22.64 -54.38
N GLN A 462 -47.68 22.37 -54.17
CA GLN A 462 -46.65 22.48 -55.20
C GLN A 462 -46.93 21.50 -56.36
N GLN A 463 -47.34 20.26 -56.07
CA GLN A 463 -47.69 19.29 -57.10
C GLN A 463 -48.89 19.77 -57.94
N ARG A 464 -49.93 20.30 -57.29
CA ARG A 464 -51.09 20.91 -57.99
C ARG A 464 -50.71 22.14 -58.81
N LEU A 465 -49.73 22.94 -58.35
CA LEU A 465 -49.21 24.07 -59.12
C LEU A 465 -48.50 23.57 -60.39
N THR A 466 -47.64 22.56 -60.26
CA THR A 466 -46.94 21.97 -61.41
C THR A 466 -47.89 21.32 -62.40
N GLU A 467 -48.96 20.66 -61.95
CA GLU A 467 -50.01 20.12 -62.83
C GLU A 467 -50.74 21.23 -63.59
N ARG A 468 -51.02 22.36 -62.95
CA ARG A 468 -51.64 23.53 -63.60
C ARG A 468 -50.70 24.18 -64.61
N GLU A 469 -49.41 24.29 -64.30
CA GLU A 469 -48.39 24.80 -65.22
C GLU A 469 -48.27 23.90 -66.47
N LEU A 470 -48.27 22.57 -66.29
CA LEU A 470 -48.29 21.61 -67.39
C LEU A 470 -49.55 21.76 -68.25
N ARG A 471 -50.70 21.99 -67.62
CA ARG A 471 -51.97 22.20 -68.33
C ARG A 471 -52.00 23.54 -69.09
N ILE A 472 -51.38 24.58 -68.55
CA ILE A 472 -51.18 25.86 -69.25
C ILE A 472 -50.29 25.63 -70.48
N GLY A 473 -49.18 24.90 -70.35
CA GLY A 473 -48.32 24.58 -71.49
C GLY A 473 -49.01 23.75 -72.58
N GLU A 474 -49.89 22.80 -72.20
CA GLU A 474 -50.71 22.07 -73.17
C GLU A 474 -51.71 22.98 -73.90
N LEU A 475 -52.38 23.89 -73.18
CA LEU A 475 -53.30 24.86 -73.76
C LEU A 475 -52.57 25.83 -74.70
N GLU A 476 -51.40 26.33 -74.30
CA GLU A 476 -50.54 27.16 -75.16
C GLU A 476 -50.14 26.42 -76.44
N ARG A 477 -49.80 25.13 -76.34
CA ARG A 477 -49.51 24.29 -77.52
C ARG A 477 -50.72 24.17 -78.46
N THR A 478 -51.93 23.96 -77.92
CA THR A 478 -53.15 23.91 -78.74
C THR A 478 -53.50 25.24 -79.41
N VAL A 479 -53.19 26.37 -78.75
CA VAL A 479 -53.35 27.71 -79.34
C VAL A 479 -52.37 27.90 -80.49
N THR A 480 -51.10 27.51 -80.31
CA THR A 480 -50.11 27.59 -81.40
C THR A 480 -50.44 26.71 -82.61
N GLU A 481 -51.04 25.53 -82.40
CA GLU A 481 -51.51 24.67 -83.49
C GLU A 481 -52.70 25.30 -84.25
N ARG A 482 -53.66 25.91 -83.53
CA ARG A 482 -54.81 26.62 -84.13
C ARG A 482 -54.38 27.88 -84.90
N ASP A 483 -53.39 28.61 -84.40
CA ASP A 483 -52.84 29.79 -85.08
C ASP A 483 -52.07 29.42 -86.35
N LEU A 484 -51.38 28.26 -86.36
CA LEU A 484 -50.74 27.72 -87.56
C LEU A 484 -51.76 27.22 -88.58
N GLU A 485 -52.87 26.62 -88.16
CA GLU A 485 -54.01 26.26 -89.04
C GLU A 485 -54.69 27.50 -89.66
N LEU A 486 -54.88 28.57 -88.87
CA LEU A 486 -55.44 29.84 -89.36
C LEU A 486 -54.51 30.54 -90.36
N ASN A 487 -53.20 30.54 -90.11
CA ASN A 487 -52.23 31.13 -91.05
C ASN A 487 -52.08 30.29 -92.33
N ALA A 488 -52.18 28.96 -92.25
CA ALA A 488 -52.18 28.08 -93.44
C ALA A 488 -53.44 28.24 -94.32
N LEU A 489 -54.57 28.67 -93.75
CA LEU A 489 -55.78 29.02 -94.51
C LEU A 489 -55.75 30.47 -95.04
N ARG A 490 -54.97 31.36 -94.42
CA ARG A 490 -54.86 32.78 -94.80
C ARG A 490 -53.89 33.03 -95.96
N ASP A 491 -52.92 32.15 -96.19
CA ASP A 491 -51.95 32.24 -97.30
C ASP A 491 -52.41 31.59 -98.61
N ARG A 492 -53.66 31.08 -98.68
CA ARG A 492 -54.21 30.43 -99.89
C ARG A 492 -55.30 31.21 -100.63
N SER A 493 -55.57 32.45 -100.23
CA SER A 493 -56.61 33.26 -100.89
C SER A 493 -56.37 34.75 -100.72
N ILE A 494 -55.43 35.30 -101.50
CA ILE A 494 -55.35 36.73 -101.81
C ILE A 494 -55.27 36.86 -103.32
N ASP A 495 -56.01 37.86 -103.83
CA ASP A 495 -56.20 38.30 -105.23
C ASP A 495 -57.40 37.62 -105.93
N THR A 496 -58.51 38.29 -106.26
CA THR A 496 -58.65 39.67 -106.79
C THR A 496 -60.07 40.26 -106.63
N GLN A 497 -60.10 41.48 -106.06
CA GLN A 497 -60.83 42.70 -106.43
C GLN A 497 -62.37 42.87 -106.39
N SER A 498 -62.70 44.09 -105.91
CA SER A 498 -63.91 44.91 -106.14
C SER A 498 -65.12 44.51 -105.29
N ASP A 499 -66.01 45.41 -104.85
CA ASP A 499 -66.09 46.86 -104.92
C ASP A 499 -67.22 47.26 -103.93
N VAL A 500 -67.45 48.57 -103.73
CA VAL A 500 -68.72 49.15 -103.22
C VAL A 500 -68.94 49.22 -101.69
N MET A 501 -68.54 50.38 -101.15
CA MET A 501 -69.34 51.40 -100.44
C MET A 501 -70.23 51.05 -99.23
N SER A 502 -69.81 51.64 -98.10
CA SER A 502 -70.54 52.63 -97.29
C SER A 502 -72.04 52.45 -97.00
N THR A 503 -72.38 52.38 -95.71
CA THR A 503 -73.39 53.22 -95.02
C THR A 503 -73.33 52.95 -93.50
N SER A 504 -72.88 53.91 -92.69
CA SER A 504 -73.69 54.88 -91.90
C SER A 504 -74.25 54.24 -90.61
N THR A 505 -73.92 54.67 -89.38
CA THR A 505 -74.11 56.01 -88.73
C THR A 505 -73.08 56.19 -87.58
N ILE A 506 -72.21 57.23 -87.51
CA ILE A 506 -72.37 58.64 -87.04
C ILE A 506 -72.78 58.74 -85.54
N SER A 507 -72.00 59.34 -84.63
CA SER A 507 -71.68 60.79 -84.50
C SER A 507 -70.29 61.02 -83.84
N ARG A 508 -69.28 61.72 -84.42
CA ARG A 508 -69.07 63.18 -84.61
C ARG A 508 -69.18 64.05 -83.33
N ALA A 509 -68.13 64.01 -82.50
CA ALA A 509 -67.67 65.15 -81.67
C ALA A 509 -66.18 65.09 -81.26
N ASP A 510 -65.54 63.92 -81.10
CA ASP A 510 -64.23 63.86 -80.42
C ASP A 510 -62.97 63.69 -81.30
N GLU A 511 -63.10 63.44 -82.60
CA GLU A 511 -61.94 63.17 -83.47
C GLU A 511 -61.21 64.45 -83.96
N SER A 512 -61.80 65.64 -83.74
CA SER A 512 -61.12 66.93 -83.96
C SER A 512 -60.30 67.42 -82.76
N ALA A 513 -60.28 66.67 -81.65
CA ALA A 513 -59.38 66.92 -80.53
C ALA A 513 -58.04 66.19 -80.67
N ARG A 514 -58.01 64.99 -81.26
CA ARG A 514 -56.78 64.16 -81.34
C ARG A 514 -55.78 64.58 -82.42
N MET A 515 -56.22 65.32 -83.43
CA MET A 515 -55.32 65.95 -84.40
C MET A 515 -54.75 67.29 -83.90
N ARG A 516 -55.14 67.75 -82.70
CA ARG A 516 -54.46 68.82 -81.97
C ARG A 516 -53.34 68.25 -81.07
N ASP A 517 -53.50 67.04 -80.54
CA ASP A 517 -52.49 66.36 -79.72
C ASP A 517 -51.23 65.92 -80.51
N VAL A 518 -51.33 65.75 -81.83
CA VAL A 518 -50.18 65.39 -82.69
C VAL A 518 -49.39 66.63 -83.13
N ASP A 519 -50.06 67.79 -83.28
CA ASP A 519 -49.39 69.08 -83.52
C ASP A 519 -48.87 69.70 -82.20
N ASP A 520 -49.54 69.47 -81.07
CA ASP A 520 -49.05 69.81 -79.72
C ASP A 520 -47.80 69.01 -79.33
N SER A 521 -47.53 67.84 -79.95
CA SER A 521 -46.30 67.06 -79.70
C SER A 521 -45.04 67.70 -80.29
N PHE A 522 -45.18 68.48 -81.37
CA PHE A 522 -44.07 69.26 -81.93
C PHE A 522 -43.93 70.63 -81.24
N GLU A 523 -45.04 71.24 -80.81
CA GLU A 523 -45.05 72.47 -80.01
C GLU A 523 -44.54 72.21 -78.57
N GLU A 524 -44.85 71.06 -77.95
CA GLU A 524 -44.27 70.60 -76.69
C GLU A 524 -42.78 70.32 -76.80
N LYS A 525 -42.26 69.80 -77.92
CA LYS A 525 -40.82 69.59 -78.09
C LYS A 525 -40.07 70.92 -78.22
N TYR A 526 -40.67 71.93 -78.86
CA TYR A 526 -40.10 73.28 -78.95
C TYR A 526 -40.21 74.05 -77.62
N ILE A 527 -41.31 73.89 -76.87
CA ILE A 527 -41.48 74.41 -75.52
C ILE A 527 -40.58 73.67 -74.52
N LYS A 528 -40.34 72.36 -74.67
CA LYS A 528 -39.40 71.59 -73.85
C LYS A 528 -37.95 71.98 -74.15
N LEU A 529 -37.60 72.37 -75.38
CA LEU A 529 -36.28 72.92 -75.73
C LEU A 529 -36.09 74.35 -75.20
N ARG A 530 -37.12 75.21 -75.25
CA ARG A 530 -37.13 76.52 -74.57
C ARG A 530 -37.13 76.37 -73.05
N ALA A 531 -37.83 75.40 -72.50
CA ALA A 531 -37.83 75.09 -71.07
C ALA A 531 -36.51 74.45 -70.64
N LEU A 532 -35.77 73.77 -71.51
CA LEU A 532 -34.42 73.29 -71.24
C LEU A 532 -33.40 74.44 -71.31
N ALA A 533 -33.54 75.36 -72.26
CA ALA A 533 -32.72 76.58 -72.34
C ALA A 533 -33.02 77.56 -71.19
N VAL A 534 -34.29 77.68 -70.76
CA VAL A 534 -34.71 78.43 -69.58
C VAL A 534 -34.35 77.68 -68.30
N LYS A 535 -34.40 76.34 -68.24
CA LYS A 535 -33.89 75.56 -67.10
C LYS A 535 -32.37 75.57 -67.01
N LEU A 536 -31.64 75.73 -68.11
CA LEU A 536 -30.19 75.93 -68.10
C LEU A 536 -29.83 77.38 -67.77
N LYS A 537 -30.62 78.37 -68.21
CA LYS A 537 -30.45 79.78 -67.81
C LYS A 537 -30.91 80.04 -66.37
N LYS A 538 -31.91 79.29 -65.88
CA LYS A 538 -32.38 79.28 -64.49
C LYS A 538 -31.49 78.42 -63.60
N LYS A 539 -30.89 77.32 -64.08
CA LYS A 539 -29.81 76.60 -63.37
C LYS A 539 -28.54 77.42 -63.29
N VAL A 540 -28.14 78.16 -64.33
CA VAL A 540 -26.98 79.06 -64.27
C VAL A 540 -27.29 80.26 -63.37
N ALA A 541 -28.50 80.81 -63.38
CA ALA A 541 -28.91 81.86 -62.45
C ALA A 541 -29.10 81.36 -61.00
N GLU A 542 -29.61 80.14 -60.79
CA GLU A 542 -29.71 79.47 -59.48
C GLU A 542 -28.34 79.00 -58.97
N GLN A 543 -27.40 78.61 -59.83
CA GLN A 543 -26.00 78.31 -59.49
C GLN A 543 -25.19 79.59 -59.25
N THR A 544 -25.51 80.72 -59.91
CA THR A 544 -24.90 82.03 -59.64
C THR A 544 -25.45 82.66 -58.36
N ILE A 545 -26.74 82.46 -58.05
CA ILE A 545 -27.36 82.85 -56.77
C ILE A 545 -26.99 81.88 -55.64
N GLN A 546 -26.72 80.60 -55.92
CA GLN A 546 -26.11 79.65 -54.96
C GLN A 546 -24.64 80.00 -54.71
N LEU A 547 -23.84 80.38 -55.71
CA LEU A 547 -22.46 80.86 -55.50
C LEU A 547 -22.41 82.19 -54.73
N GLN A 548 -23.35 83.13 -54.97
CA GLN A 548 -23.46 84.36 -54.16
C GLN A 548 -24.08 84.14 -52.77
N ARG A 549 -24.88 83.09 -52.54
CA ARG A 549 -25.30 82.64 -51.20
C ARG A 549 -24.19 81.88 -50.47
N TYR A 550 -23.36 81.09 -51.16
CA TYR A 550 -22.18 80.44 -50.59
C TYR A 550 -21.05 81.43 -50.29
N GLU A 551 -20.94 82.56 -51.00
CA GLU A 551 -19.98 83.64 -50.71
C GLU A 551 -20.44 84.62 -49.60
N LYS A 552 -21.74 84.69 -49.26
CA LYS A 552 -22.26 85.55 -48.17
C LYS A 552 -22.87 84.82 -46.95
N GLU A 553 -23.09 83.51 -47.00
CA GLU A 553 -23.41 82.67 -45.82
C GLU A 553 -22.27 81.70 -45.44
N GLY A 554 -21.11 81.82 -46.10
CA GLY A 554 -19.89 81.03 -45.83
C GLY A 554 -18.88 81.64 -44.84
N LEU A 555 -19.15 82.83 -44.28
CA LEU A 555 -18.23 83.54 -43.37
C LEU A 555 -18.81 83.84 -41.97
N GLY A 556 -20.01 83.33 -41.65
CA GLY A 556 -20.67 83.56 -40.35
C GLY A 556 -20.83 82.33 -39.45
N LYS A 557 -20.96 81.11 -40.00
CA LYS A 557 -21.14 79.88 -39.21
C LYS A 557 -19.87 79.02 -39.07
N ASN A 558 -18.94 79.13 -40.02
CA ASN A 558 -17.62 78.51 -39.87
C ASN A 558 -16.69 79.29 -38.95
N LEU A 559 -16.86 80.60 -38.73
CA LEU A 559 -16.06 81.32 -37.73
C LEU A 559 -16.52 81.02 -36.30
N GLN A 560 -17.81 80.76 -36.06
CA GLN A 560 -18.32 80.32 -34.76
C GLN A 560 -18.07 78.83 -34.49
N SER A 561 -18.10 77.97 -35.51
CA SER A 561 -17.68 76.57 -35.38
C SER A 561 -16.17 76.43 -35.24
N LEU A 562 -15.36 77.22 -35.97
CA LEU A 562 -13.90 77.27 -35.76
C LEU A 562 -13.51 77.99 -34.46
N GLN A 563 -14.31 78.93 -33.92
CA GLN A 563 -14.10 79.45 -32.57
C GLN A 563 -14.49 78.42 -31.50
N ALA A 564 -15.62 77.71 -31.65
CA ALA A 564 -15.99 76.65 -30.71
C ALA A 564 -15.08 75.41 -30.79
N GLU A 565 -14.47 75.15 -31.95
CA GLU A 565 -13.50 74.09 -32.16
C GLU A 565 -12.08 74.53 -31.75
N ASN A 566 -11.70 75.81 -31.91
CA ASN A 566 -10.49 76.37 -31.29
C ASN A 566 -10.62 76.50 -29.77
N ASP A 567 -11.80 76.81 -29.21
CA ASP A 567 -12.05 76.85 -27.77
C ASP A 567 -12.09 75.42 -27.19
N LYS A 568 -12.65 74.43 -27.91
CA LYS A 568 -12.54 73.01 -27.53
C LYS A 568 -11.12 72.46 -27.68
N LEU A 569 -10.36 72.90 -28.69
CA LEU A 569 -8.96 72.53 -28.84
C LEU A 569 -8.09 73.27 -27.81
N LEU A 570 -8.44 74.49 -27.39
CA LEU A 570 -7.81 75.20 -26.27
C LEU A 570 -8.14 74.55 -24.92
N ASP A 571 -9.38 74.10 -24.71
CA ASP A 571 -9.79 73.33 -23.51
C ASP A 571 -9.15 71.93 -23.48
N GLN A 572 -8.95 71.30 -24.65
CA GLN A 572 -8.20 70.04 -24.78
C GLN A 572 -6.69 70.25 -24.61
N LEU A 573 -6.12 71.36 -25.07
CA LEU A 573 -4.72 71.71 -24.88
C LEU A 573 -4.43 72.23 -23.45
N GLU A 574 -5.37 72.88 -22.79
CA GLU A 574 -5.34 73.22 -21.35
C GLU A 574 -5.61 71.99 -20.48
N GLY A 575 -6.46 71.06 -20.92
CA GLY A 575 -6.68 69.75 -20.31
C GLY A 575 -5.42 68.88 -20.38
N GLU A 576 -4.75 68.82 -21.53
CA GLU A 576 -3.46 68.13 -21.67
C GLU A 576 -2.32 68.88 -20.96
N ARG A 577 -2.33 70.22 -20.88
CA ARG A 577 -1.39 70.97 -20.03
C ARG A 577 -1.64 70.78 -18.54
N LYS A 578 -2.89 70.67 -18.08
CA LYS A 578 -3.22 70.29 -16.69
C LYS A 578 -2.82 68.85 -16.40
N ASN A 579 -2.96 67.93 -17.34
CA ASN A 579 -2.49 66.55 -17.19
C ASN A 579 -0.94 66.46 -17.18
N VAL A 580 -0.24 67.29 -17.96
CA VAL A 580 1.23 67.40 -17.92
C VAL A 580 1.72 68.11 -16.64
N GLU A 581 0.97 69.06 -16.09
CA GLU A 581 1.29 69.73 -14.82
C GLU A 581 0.94 68.84 -13.61
N GLN A 582 -0.12 68.02 -13.68
CA GLN A 582 -0.44 66.98 -12.70
C GLN A 582 0.59 65.85 -12.73
N LEU A 583 1.04 65.41 -13.90
CA LEU A 583 2.13 64.43 -14.03
C LEU A 583 3.50 64.98 -13.62
N LYS A 584 3.73 66.30 -13.70
CA LYS A 584 4.92 66.95 -13.13
C LYS A 584 4.84 67.09 -11.61
N GLN A 585 3.68 67.43 -11.05
CA GLN A 585 3.47 67.49 -9.59
C GLN A 585 3.45 66.09 -8.93
N GLU A 586 3.13 65.03 -9.67
CA GLU A 586 3.24 63.63 -9.23
C GLU A 586 4.69 63.09 -9.29
N ILE A 587 5.53 63.65 -10.19
CA ILE A 587 6.99 63.37 -10.24
C ILE A 587 7.77 64.22 -9.21
N GLU A 588 7.29 65.40 -8.82
CA GLU A 588 7.88 66.22 -7.76
C GLU A 588 7.56 65.64 -6.35
N THR A 589 6.36 65.11 -6.15
CA THR A 589 5.95 64.46 -4.89
C THR A 589 6.53 63.04 -4.70
N LEU A 590 6.90 62.35 -5.80
CA LEU A 590 7.69 61.11 -5.74
C LEU A 590 9.19 61.32 -5.46
N ASN A 591 9.71 62.55 -5.53
CA ASN A 591 11.09 62.87 -5.16
C ASN A 591 11.26 63.32 -3.70
N GLN A 592 10.17 63.58 -2.96
CA GLN A 592 10.20 63.95 -1.53
C GLN A 592 9.87 62.78 -0.58
N LEU A 593 9.37 61.64 -1.09
CA LEU A 593 9.25 60.37 -0.34
C LEU A 593 10.50 59.48 -0.44
N ARG A 594 11.60 59.98 -1.02
CA ARG A 594 12.89 59.28 -1.07
C ARG A 594 13.78 59.55 0.15
N THR A 595 13.41 60.49 1.02
CA THR A 595 14.18 60.90 2.20
C THR A 595 13.61 60.43 3.54
N GLU A 596 12.50 59.67 3.56
CA GLU A 596 11.93 59.04 4.77
C GLU A 596 11.85 57.50 4.68
N VAL A 597 12.84 56.87 4.03
CA VAL A 597 13.03 55.40 4.06
C VAL A 597 14.32 55.03 4.82
N ASP A 598 14.82 55.94 5.65
CA ASP A 598 16.05 55.75 6.44
C ASP A 598 15.85 54.97 7.76
N SER A 599 14.65 54.43 8.03
CA SER A 599 14.37 53.56 9.18
C SER A 599 14.16 52.07 8.86
N SER A 600 14.20 51.65 7.58
CA SER A 600 14.14 50.21 7.20
C SER A 600 15.50 49.65 6.74
N LYS A 601 16.56 50.00 7.49
CA LYS A 601 17.96 49.61 7.21
C LYS A 601 18.33 48.14 7.53
N LYS A 602 17.41 47.32 8.06
CA LYS A 602 17.69 45.90 8.36
C LYS A 602 17.23 44.93 7.26
N ASP A 603 16.17 45.27 6.53
CA ASP A 603 15.66 44.43 5.42
C ASP A 603 16.24 44.84 4.06
N LYS A 604 16.89 46.01 3.99
CA LYS A 604 17.58 46.47 2.78
C LYS A 604 18.93 45.77 2.56
N SER A 605 19.64 45.32 3.59
CA SER A 605 20.94 44.64 3.42
C SER A 605 20.80 43.19 2.99
N SER A 606 19.76 42.48 3.44
CA SER A 606 19.45 41.12 2.99
C SER A 606 18.94 41.12 1.54
N LEU A 607 18.05 42.06 1.19
CA LEU A 607 17.65 42.26 -0.21
C LEU A 607 18.79 42.80 -1.08
N GLU A 608 19.68 43.66 -0.59
CA GLU A 608 20.86 44.10 -1.35
C GLU A 608 21.87 42.97 -1.57
N SER A 609 22.00 42.01 -0.65
CA SER A 609 22.80 40.79 -0.83
C SER A 609 22.18 39.87 -1.87
N SER A 610 20.87 39.58 -1.79
CA SER A 610 20.19 38.78 -2.80
C SER A 610 20.12 39.49 -4.16
N ILE A 611 19.98 40.82 -4.21
CA ILE A 611 20.09 41.61 -5.44
C ILE A 611 21.54 41.61 -5.97
N ARG A 612 22.57 41.49 -5.10
CA ARG A 612 23.97 41.33 -5.53
C ARG A 612 24.20 39.94 -6.12
N GLU A 613 23.73 38.90 -5.45
CA GLU A 613 23.81 37.51 -5.93
C GLU A 613 23.03 37.33 -7.24
N TYR A 614 21.82 37.91 -7.34
CA TYR A 614 21.08 37.93 -8.60
C TYR A 614 21.74 38.82 -9.65
N ARG A 615 22.42 39.92 -9.29
CA ARG A 615 23.23 40.70 -10.24
C ARG A 615 24.49 39.99 -10.68
N GLU A 616 25.10 39.17 -9.82
CA GLU A 616 26.27 38.34 -10.14
C GLU A 616 25.89 37.12 -10.98
N GLN A 617 24.74 36.50 -10.71
CA GLN A 617 24.14 35.49 -11.60
C GLN A 617 23.70 36.11 -12.93
N VAL A 618 23.12 37.31 -12.94
CA VAL A 618 22.82 38.02 -14.19
C VAL A 618 24.11 38.45 -14.90
N GLN A 619 25.19 38.76 -14.20
CA GLN A 619 26.50 39.01 -14.81
C GLN A 619 27.17 37.73 -15.30
N SER A 620 27.05 36.60 -14.62
CA SER A 620 27.58 35.31 -15.08
C SER A 620 26.81 34.85 -16.31
N LEU A 621 25.48 34.95 -16.30
CA LEU A 621 24.62 34.68 -17.46
C LEU A 621 24.86 35.70 -18.59
N LYS A 622 25.21 36.96 -18.30
CA LYS A 622 25.64 37.93 -19.32
C LYS A 622 27.00 37.56 -19.91
N ARG A 623 27.98 37.15 -19.09
CA ARG A 623 29.29 36.67 -19.57
C ARG A 623 29.16 35.38 -20.37
N GLU A 624 28.25 34.49 -19.98
CA GLU A 624 27.94 33.25 -20.69
C GLU A 624 27.17 33.54 -21.99
N LYS A 625 26.23 34.50 -21.99
CA LYS A 625 25.58 35.02 -23.21
C LYS A 625 26.57 35.72 -24.14
N GLU A 626 27.54 36.45 -23.61
CA GLU A 626 28.61 37.10 -24.38
C GLU A 626 29.58 36.06 -24.94
N ALA A 627 29.96 35.04 -24.16
CA ALA A 627 30.77 33.91 -24.61
C ALA A 627 30.04 33.09 -25.70
N PHE A 628 28.74 32.84 -25.52
CA PHE A 628 27.89 32.19 -26.52
C PHE A 628 27.74 33.05 -27.78
N ASN A 629 27.62 34.37 -27.64
CA ASN A 629 27.60 35.28 -28.80
C ASN A 629 28.95 35.38 -29.50
N MET A 630 30.07 35.24 -28.79
CA MET A 630 31.40 35.16 -29.39
C MET A 630 31.59 33.84 -30.14
N ALA A 631 31.17 32.71 -29.55
CA ALA A 631 31.15 31.41 -30.22
C ALA A 631 30.21 31.42 -31.45
N LYS A 632 29.05 32.06 -31.34
CA LYS A 632 28.13 32.24 -32.48
C LYS A 632 28.75 33.12 -33.58
N LYS A 633 29.46 34.20 -33.22
CA LYS A 633 30.19 35.04 -34.19
C LYS A 633 31.36 34.30 -34.83
N GLU A 634 32.06 33.43 -34.11
CA GLU A 634 33.12 32.58 -34.67
C GLU A 634 32.54 31.54 -35.63
N ILE A 635 31.43 30.89 -35.27
CA ILE A 635 30.70 29.98 -36.16
C ILE A 635 30.15 30.73 -37.38
N ASP A 636 29.62 31.94 -37.22
CA ASP A 636 29.14 32.77 -38.32
C ASP A 636 30.28 33.25 -39.23
N ALA A 637 31.46 33.55 -38.67
CA ALA A 637 32.65 33.91 -39.42
C ALA A 637 33.23 32.69 -40.17
N GLU A 638 33.19 31.51 -39.58
CA GLU A 638 33.59 30.26 -40.22
C GLU A 638 32.60 29.85 -41.32
N ASN A 639 31.29 30.01 -41.08
CA ASN A 639 30.26 29.85 -42.10
C ASN A 639 30.41 30.88 -43.24
N GLN A 640 30.78 32.13 -42.95
CA GLN A 640 31.10 33.11 -44.00
C GLN A 640 32.36 32.71 -44.79
N LYS A 641 33.42 32.21 -44.13
CA LYS A 641 34.62 31.70 -44.81
C LYS A 641 34.30 30.51 -45.70
N LEU A 642 33.51 29.55 -45.21
CA LEU A 642 33.05 28.40 -45.99
C LEU A 642 32.16 28.85 -47.15
N LYS A 643 31.31 29.85 -46.97
CA LYS A 643 30.47 30.41 -48.05
C LYS A 643 31.28 31.15 -49.11
N VAL A 644 32.36 31.84 -48.73
CA VAL A 644 33.31 32.46 -49.67
C VAL A 644 34.12 31.39 -50.41
N ALA A 645 34.56 30.33 -49.72
CA ALA A 645 35.25 29.21 -50.35
C ALA A 645 34.34 28.45 -51.32
N LEU A 646 33.06 28.27 -50.98
CA LEU A 646 32.07 27.64 -51.84
C LEU A 646 31.77 28.51 -53.06
N LYS A 647 31.60 29.83 -52.89
CA LYS A 647 31.50 30.78 -54.02
C LYS A 647 32.76 30.82 -54.90
N ALA A 648 33.95 30.68 -54.34
CA ALA A 648 35.19 30.61 -55.10
C ALA A 648 35.28 29.32 -55.91
N LYS A 649 34.78 28.20 -55.36
CA LYS A 649 34.68 26.91 -56.07
C LYS A 649 33.59 26.90 -57.13
N GLU A 650 32.45 27.52 -56.87
CA GLU A 650 31.40 27.76 -57.89
C GLU A 650 31.93 28.64 -59.02
N LYS A 651 32.69 29.69 -58.70
CA LYS A 651 33.33 30.55 -59.71
C LYS A 651 34.40 29.80 -60.52
N GLN A 652 35.23 28.96 -59.90
CA GLN A 652 36.16 28.09 -60.63
C GLN A 652 35.43 27.14 -61.57
N LEU A 653 34.30 26.57 -61.14
CA LEU A 653 33.49 25.69 -61.97
C LEU A 653 32.85 26.44 -63.15
N THR A 654 32.40 27.70 -62.96
CA THR A 654 31.88 28.52 -64.06
C THR A 654 32.96 28.92 -65.05
N ASP A 655 34.15 29.27 -64.56
CA ASP A 655 35.29 29.65 -65.42
C ASP A 655 35.78 28.43 -66.25
N GLU A 656 35.79 27.22 -65.67
CA GLU A 656 36.07 25.97 -66.40
C GLU A 656 34.99 25.62 -67.45
N LEU A 657 33.73 25.99 -67.19
CA LEU A 657 32.61 25.78 -68.10
C LEU A 657 32.64 26.79 -69.28
N GLU A 658 33.09 28.02 -69.03
CA GLU A 658 33.33 29.03 -70.07
C GLU A 658 34.56 28.69 -70.93
N ALA A 659 35.65 28.21 -70.33
CA ALA A 659 36.81 27.72 -71.07
C ALA A 659 36.46 26.52 -71.98
N GLN A 660 35.58 25.62 -71.53
CA GLN A 660 35.01 24.54 -72.35
C GLN A 660 34.18 25.05 -73.53
N LYS A 661 33.42 26.14 -73.35
CA LYS A 661 32.64 26.77 -74.43
C LYS A 661 33.54 27.48 -75.44
N GLU A 662 34.61 28.16 -75.00
CA GLU A 662 35.58 28.79 -75.89
C GLU A 662 36.37 27.76 -76.70
N LEU A 663 36.81 26.66 -76.08
CA LEU A 663 37.49 25.57 -76.78
C LEU A 663 36.58 24.92 -77.84
N LYS A 664 35.27 24.77 -77.54
CA LYS A 664 34.27 24.31 -78.52
C LYS A 664 34.05 25.32 -79.67
N ALA A 665 34.03 26.62 -79.37
CA ALA A 665 33.88 27.66 -80.38
C ALA A 665 35.11 27.75 -81.30
N GLU A 666 36.31 27.49 -80.78
CA GLU A 666 37.55 27.47 -81.56
C GLU A 666 37.68 26.20 -82.44
N VAL A 667 37.18 25.07 -81.95
CA VAL A 667 37.00 23.84 -82.75
C VAL A 667 35.96 24.04 -83.86
N GLU A 668 34.88 24.80 -83.62
CA GLU A 668 33.90 25.13 -84.68
C GLU A 668 34.40 26.22 -85.65
N ARG A 669 35.24 27.18 -85.21
CA ARG A 669 35.91 28.15 -86.11
C ARG A 669 36.91 27.48 -87.05
N SER A 670 37.72 26.55 -86.55
CA SER A 670 38.65 25.76 -87.36
C SER A 670 37.93 24.82 -88.34
N ARG A 671 36.73 24.34 -87.97
CA ARG A 671 35.83 23.57 -88.85
C ARG A 671 35.17 24.41 -89.94
N LEU A 672 34.90 25.70 -89.68
CA LEU A 672 34.34 26.65 -90.65
C LEU A 672 35.39 27.20 -91.63
N ALA A 673 36.67 27.28 -91.23
CA ALA A 673 37.77 27.73 -92.08
C ALA A 673 38.19 26.70 -93.16
N ALA A 674 37.85 25.42 -93.00
CA ALA A 674 38.19 24.34 -93.93
C ALA A 674 37.18 24.13 -95.08
N LYS A 675 36.13 24.96 -95.20
CA LYS A 675 34.99 24.74 -96.12
C LYS A 675 34.85 25.74 -97.29
N LYS A 676 35.89 26.46 -97.70
CA LYS A 676 35.83 27.37 -98.88
C LYS A 676 37.01 27.18 -99.84
N ALA A 677 36.80 26.47 -100.96
CA ALA A 677 37.34 26.72 -102.33
C ALA A 677 37.36 25.42 -103.18
N ASN A 678 36.23 25.07 -103.81
CA ASN A 678 35.96 25.11 -105.27
C ASN A 678 36.77 24.15 -106.17
N VAL A 679 36.20 22.98 -106.47
CA VAL A 679 35.94 22.52 -107.86
C VAL A 679 34.54 21.87 -107.94
N LEU A 680 33.55 22.75 -108.07
CA LEU A 680 32.11 22.65 -107.83
C LEU A 680 31.32 21.41 -108.34
N ASN A 681 31.81 20.62 -109.31
CA ASN A 681 31.09 19.42 -109.77
C ASN A 681 31.54 18.11 -109.11
N LEU A 682 32.80 18.00 -108.68
CA LEU A 682 33.24 16.94 -107.75
C LEU A 682 32.85 17.29 -106.32
N GLU A 683 32.65 18.58 -106.04
CA GLU A 683 32.14 19.03 -104.75
C GLU A 683 30.65 18.76 -104.60
N MET A 684 29.79 18.88 -105.62
CA MET A 684 28.41 18.42 -105.46
C MET A 684 28.34 16.91 -105.17
N GLU A 685 29.13 16.08 -105.85
CA GLU A 685 29.13 14.64 -105.61
C GLU A 685 29.84 14.26 -104.29
N ALA A 686 30.87 15.01 -103.87
CA ALA A 686 31.49 14.89 -102.56
C ALA A 686 30.64 15.51 -101.44
N TYR A 687 29.79 16.50 -101.72
CA TYR A 687 28.81 17.04 -100.80
C TYR A 687 27.61 16.11 -100.72
N GLU A 688 27.19 15.45 -101.78
CA GLU A 688 26.18 14.40 -101.76
C GLU A 688 26.69 13.16 -101.03
N LYS A 689 27.95 12.73 -101.28
CA LYS A 689 28.59 11.67 -100.49
C LYS A 689 28.85 12.10 -99.05
N SER A 690 29.27 13.34 -98.79
CA SER A 690 29.46 13.87 -97.43
C SER A 690 28.14 14.12 -96.73
N LEU A 691 27.05 14.46 -97.42
CA LEU A 691 25.69 14.59 -96.87
C LEU A 691 25.08 13.22 -96.66
N ALA A 692 25.35 12.24 -97.52
CA ALA A 692 24.96 10.86 -97.32
C ALA A 692 25.74 10.24 -96.16
N GLU A 693 27.04 10.53 -96.02
CA GLU A 693 27.84 10.14 -94.86
C GLU A 693 27.46 10.92 -93.60
N LEU A 694 27.11 12.21 -93.70
CA LEU A 694 26.61 13.00 -92.59
C LEU A 694 25.22 12.52 -92.18
N ASN A 695 24.36 12.15 -93.11
CA ASN A 695 23.06 11.55 -92.85
C ASN A 695 23.20 10.14 -92.29
N LYS A 696 24.16 9.33 -92.77
CA LYS A 696 24.47 8.02 -92.18
C LYS A 696 25.06 8.17 -90.79
N LYS A 697 25.89 9.19 -90.53
CA LYS A 697 26.39 9.55 -89.20
C LYS A 697 25.28 10.12 -88.32
N LEU A 698 24.35 10.90 -88.87
CA LEU A 698 23.19 11.44 -88.19
C LEU A 698 22.24 10.32 -87.81
N GLU A 699 22.00 9.37 -88.71
CA GLU A 699 21.14 8.21 -88.47
C GLU A 699 21.81 7.26 -87.48
N ALA A 700 23.11 6.99 -87.60
CA ALA A 700 23.86 6.24 -86.59
C ALA A 700 23.87 6.96 -85.23
N LYS A 701 23.88 8.30 -85.20
CA LYS A 701 23.75 9.09 -83.96
C LYS A 701 22.33 9.06 -83.43
N LYS A 702 21.29 9.04 -84.27
CA LYS A 702 19.90 8.83 -83.86
C LYS A 702 19.69 7.42 -83.31
N ASP A 703 20.28 6.40 -83.93
CA ASP A 703 20.23 5.03 -83.43
C ASP A 703 20.97 4.90 -82.11
N GLN A 704 22.13 5.56 -81.95
CA GLN A 704 22.82 5.65 -80.66
C GLN A 704 21.99 6.42 -79.62
N VAL A 705 21.29 7.48 -80.02
CA VAL A 705 20.39 8.22 -79.11
C VAL A 705 19.22 7.33 -78.70
N LYS A 706 18.59 6.58 -79.63
CA LYS A 706 17.53 5.61 -79.31
C LYS A 706 18.01 4.47 -78.44
N GLU A 707 19.23 3.98 -78.66
CA GLU A 707 19.83 2.95 -77.82
C GLU A 707 20.10 3.49 -76.41
N LEU A 708 20.64 4.71 -76.31
CA LEU A 708 20.80 5.38 -75.01
C LEU A 708 19.46 5.65 -74.32
N GLU A 709 18.44 6.10 -75.04
CA GLU A 709 17.08 6.28 -74.55
C GLU A 709 16.49 4.95 -74.05
N SER A 710 16.66 3.86 -74.79
CA SER A 710 16.23 2.53 -74.36
C SER A 710 16.99 2.05 -73.12
N THR A 711 18.31 2.30 -73.03
CA THR A 711 19.09 1.97 -71.83
C THR A 711 18.69 2.85 -70.64
N MET A 712 18.34 4.11 -70.85
CA MET A 712 17.80 5.00 -69.82
C MET A 712 16.44 4.51 -69.34
N GLU A 713 15.56 4.06 -70.23
CA GLU A 713 14.26 3.50 -69.87
C GLU A 713 14.38 2.21 -69.05
N VAL A 714 15.31 1.31 -69.45
CA VAL A 714 15.63 0.12 -68.66
C VAL A 714 16.19 0.51 -67.29
N GLN A 715 17.12 1.47 -67.23
CA GLN A 715 17.67 1.98 -65.96
C GLN A 715 16.60 2.61 -65.08
N GLU A 716 15.67 3.40 -65.64
CA GLU A 716 14.52 3.95 -64.92
C GLU A 716 13.62 2.84 -64.37
N GLY A 717 13.39 1.78 -65.14
CA GLY A 717 12.70 0.57 -64.68
C GLY A 717 13.41 -0.09 -63.49
N THR A 718 14.73 -0.23 -63.55
CA THR A 718 15.51 -0.78 -62.43
C THR A 718 15.48 0.14 -61.20
N ILE A 719 15.56 1.46 -61.38
CA ILE A 719 15.45 2.45 -60.29
C ILE A 719 14.07 2.38 -59.65
N LYS A 720 12.99 2.26 -60.44
CA LYS A 720 11.63 2.09 -59.90
C LYS A 720 11.50 0.79 -59.10
N SER A 721 12.06 -0.31 -59.59
CA SER A 721 12.08 -1.60 -58.88
C SER A 721 12.87 -1.51 -57.56
N LEU A 722 14.08 -0.93 -57.58
CA LEU A 722 14.90 -0.72 -56.39
C LEU A 722 14.23 0.22 -55.38
N LYS A 723 13.57 1.31 -55.84
CA LYS A 723 12.78 2.19 -54.96
C LYS A 723 11.63 1.44 -54.29
N SER A 724 10.94 0.57 -55.03
CA SER A 724 9.89 -0.30 -54.47
C SER A 724 10.45 -1.28 -53.43
N GLN A 725 11.61 -1.89 -53.70
CA GLN A 725 12.28 -2.76 -52.73
C GLN A 725 12.74 -2.00 -51.47
N ILE A 726 13.28 -0.78 -51.61
CA ILE A 726 13.63 0.06 -50.47
C ILE A 726 12.38 0.40 -49.65
N ALA A 727 11.27 0.75 -50.29
CA ALA A 727 10.01 1.04 -49.58
C ALA A 727 9.48 -0.18 -48.80
N LEU A 728 9.57 -1.40 -49.38
CA LEU A 728 9.20 -2.63 -48.69
C LEU A 728 10.13 -2.95 -47.52
N LEU A 729 11.44 -2.74 -47.68
CA LEU A 729 12.42 -2.91 -46.59
C LEU A 729 12.20 -1.88 -45.48
N ASP A 730 11.92 -0.62 -45.81
CA ASP A 730 11.60 0.42 -44.84
C ASP A 730 10.31 0.10 -44.08
N GLN A 731 9.29 -0.42 -44.77
CA GLN A 731 8.05 -0.88 -44.13
C GLN A 731 8.32 -2.07 -43.20
N SER A 732 9.10 -3.06 -43.64
CA SER A 732 9.48 -4.22 -42.81
C SER A 732 10.31 -3.79 -41.59
N LEU A 733 11.20 -2.82 -41.76
CA LEU A 733 12.05 -2.30 -40.69
C LEU A 733 11.22 -1.48 -39.69
N ALA A 734 10.23 -0.72 -40.17
CA ALA A 734 9.28 -0.01 -39.32
C ALA A 734 8.39 -1.00 -38.52
N SER A 735 7.89 -2.08 -39.14
CA SER A 735 7.14 -3.11 -38.40
C SER A 735 8.01 -3.84 -37.39
N GLU A 736 9.27 -4.14 -37.71
CA GLU A 736 10.21 -4.79 -36.78
C GLU A 736 10.58 -3.88 -35.60
N ARG A 737 10.74 -2.57 -35.84
CA ARG A 737 10.94 -1.57 -34.78
C ARG A 737 9.72 -1.48 -33.87
N SER A 738 8.51 -1.47 -34.43
CA SER A 738 7.27 -1.47 -33.65
C SER A 738 7.14 -2.75 -32.83
N HIS A 739 7.49 -3.90 -33.40
CA HIS A 739 7.48 -5.18 -32.69
C HIS A 739 8.52 -5.23 -31.56
N SER A 740 9.72 -4.71 -31.80
CA SER A 740 10.77 -4.59 -30.78
C SER A 740 10.38 -3.65 -29.64
N GLN A 741 9.68 -2.56 -29.94
CA GLN A 741 9.12 -1.66 -28.92
C GLN A 741 8.04 -2.36 -28.09
N GLU A 742 7.18 -3.15 -28.71
CA GLU A 742 6.14 -3.93 -28.02
C GLU A 742 6.75 -5.03 -27.14
N LEU A 743 7.76 -5.75 -27.64
CA LEU A 743 8.53 -6.71 -26.86
C LEU A 743 9.21 -6.04 -25.67
N LYS A 744 9.80 -4.85 -25.87
CA LYS A 744 10.40 -4.09 -24.77
C LYS A 744 9.36 -3.71 -23.71
N LYS A 745 8.21 -3.16 -24.11
CA LYS A 745 7.11 -2.86 -23.18
C LYS A 745 6.65 -4.11 -22.43
N ASN A 746 6.53 -5.25 -23.11
CA ASN A 746 6.15 -6.51 -22.47
C ASN A 746 7.22 -6.99 -21.47
N VAL A 747 8.51 -6.83 -21.78
CA VAL A 747 9.61 -7.14 -20.85
C VAL A 747 9.56 -6.20 -19.65
N ASP A 748 9.36 -4.90 -19.85
CA ASP A 748 9.26 -3.91 -18.77
C ASP A 748 8.07 -4.23 -17.84
N VAL A 749 6.91 -4.58 -18.40
CA VAL A 749 5.73 -5.04 -17.64
C VAL A 749 6.01 -6.34 -16.88
N GLN A 750 6.74 -7.29 -17.49
CA GLN A 750 7.12 -8.53 -16.80
C GLN A 750 8.13 -8.29 -15.69
N GLN A 751 9.06 -7.36 -15.86
CA GLN A 751 10.01 -6.95 -14.82
C GLN A 751 9.28 -6.29 -13.65
N GLU A 752 8.29 -5.44 -13.90
CA GLU A 752 7.51 -4.84 -12.82
C GLU A 752 6.65 -5.88 -12.09
N LYS A 753 6.01 -6.81 -12.83
CA LYS A 753 5.30 -7.95 -12.21
C LYS A 753 6.23 -8.81 -11.37
N LEU A 754 7.46 -9.04 -11.81
CA LEU A 754 8.46 -9.77 -11.03
C LEU A 754 8.82 -9.00 -9.76
N ARG A 755 9.03 -7.67 -9.86
CA ARG A 755 9.34 -6.81 -8.71
C ARG A 755 8.21 -6.80 -7.67
N LEU A 756 6.95 -6.71 -8.13
CA LEU A 756 5.76 -6.80 -7.28
C LEU A 756 5.64 -8.18 -6.63
N SER A 757 5.88 -9.26 -7.38
CA SER A 757 5.88 -10.63 -6.84
C SER A 757 7.01 -10.85 -5.83
N GLU A 758 8.20 -10.28 -6.07
CA GLU A 758 9.32 -10.32 -5.12
C GLU A 758 9.03 -9.53 -3.85
N HIS A 759 8.35 -8.39 -3.97
CA HIS A 759 7.89 -7.60 -2.84
C HIS A 759 6.86 -8.38 -2.01
N GLN A 760 5.83 -8.94 -2.65
CA GLN A 760 4.84 -9.81 -1.99
C GLN A 760 5.48 -11.05 -1.34
N ARG A 761 6.48 -11.65 -1.99
CA ARG A 761 7.27 -12.73 -1.39
C ARG A 761 8.07 -12.26 -0.17
N GLY A 762 8.56 -11.02 -0.19
CA GLY A 762 9.20 -10.37 0.96
C GLY A 762 8.24 -10.18 2.12
N GLU A 763 7.06 -9.62 1.86
CA GLU A 763 5.98 -9.40 2.85
C GLU A 763 5.54 -10.73 3.48
N THR A 764 5.22 -11.73 2.66
CA THR A 764 4.85 -13.08 3.15
C THR A 764 5.96 -13.75 3.94
N ASN A 765 7.23 -13.54 3.61
CA ASN A 765 8.35 -14.03 4.42
C ASN A 765 8.45 -13.34 5.78
N VAL A 766 8.18 -12.03 5.85
CA VAL A 766 8.13 -11.29 7.12
C VAL A 766 6.95 -11.78 7.97
N GLU A 767 5.78 -11.98 7.38
CA GLU A 767 4.61 -12.57 8.05
C GLU A 767 4.91 -13.98 8.57
N LEU A 768 5.58 -14.82 7.76
CA LEU A 768 5.96 -16.18 8.14
C LEU A 768 6.99 -16.16 9.29
N ALA A 769 7.94 -15.22 9.29
CA ALA A 769 8.88 -15.03 10.38
C ALA A 769 8.18 -14.58 11.68
N GLN A 770 7.20 -13.67 11.57
CA GLN A 770 6.39 -13.25 12.72
C GLN A 770 5.55 -14.41 13.28
N LEU A 771 4.88 -15.16 12.41
CA LEU A 771 4.07 -16.31 12.82
C LEU A 771 4.93 -17.40 13.47
N LYS A 772 6.19 -17.56 13.04
CA LYS A 772 7.17 -18.43 13.72
C LYS A 772 7.55 -17.93 15.11
N MET A 773 7.80 -16.63 15.27
CA MET A 773 8.07 -16.05 16.59
C MET A 773 6.87 -16.23 17.53
N ASP A 774 5.65 -15.98 17.05
CA ASP A 774 4.44 -16.15 17.84
C ASP A 774 4.20 -17.63 18.19
N TYR A 775 4.49 -18.55 17.27
CA TYR A 775 4.47 -19.99 17.54
C TYR A 775 5.50 -20.40 18.60
N GLU A 776 6.73 -19.89 18.52
CA GLU A 776 7.76 -20.13 19.52
C GLU A 776 7.37 -19.57 20.88
N LYS A 777 6.78 -18.37 20.92
CA LYS A 777 6.25 -17.76 22.14
C LYS A 777 5.13 -18.61 22.76
N MET A 778 4.13 -19.00 21.97
CA MET A 778 3.05 -19.88 22.43
C MET A 778 3.58 -21.24 22.89
N LYS A 779 4.62 -21.78 22.23
CA LYS A 779 5.28 -23.00 22.66
C LYS A 779 6.00 -22.82 24.01
N MET A 780 6.66 -21.69 24.23
CA MET A 780 7.27 -21.36 25.53
C MET A 780 6.22 -21.20 26.64
N GLU A 781 5.09 -20.55 26.35
CA GLU A 781 3.96 -20.41 27.29
C GLU A 781 3.34 -21.78 27.63
N ILE A 782 3.15 -22.66 26.64
CA ILE A 782 2.69 -24.04 26.87
C ILE A 782 3.66 -24.82 27.75
N GLU A 783 4.98 -24.71 27.50
CA GLU A 783 5.96 -25.41 28.33
C GLU A 783 6.04 -24.82 29.75
N SER A 784 5.88 -23.51 29.92
CA SER A 784 5.75 -22.86 31.24
C SER A 784 4.53 -23.39 32.00
N ASN A 785 3.35 -23.38 31.36
CA ASN A 785 2.12 -23.92 31.94
C ASN A 785 2.24 -25.40 32.30
N ARG A 786 3.00 -26.17 31.52
CA ARG A 786 3.26 -27.59 31.78
C ARG A 786 4.17 -27.78 33.01
N VAL A 787 5.17 -26.92 33.20
CA VAL A 787 6.00 -26.91 34.41
C VAL A 787 5.16 -26.54 35.63
N GLU A 788 4.37 -25.47 35.56
CA GLU A 788 3.47 -25.05 36.65
C GLU A 788 2.47 -26.16 37.01
N LEU A 789 1.89 -26.84 36.02
CA LEU A 789 1.00 -27.99 36.26
C LEU A 789 1.75 -29.16 36.94
N SER A 790 2.99 -29.43 36.55
CA SER A 790 3.82 -30.46 37.18
C SER A 790 4.16 -30.12 38.62
N GLU A 791 4.45 -28.84 38.91
CA GLU A 791 4.69 -28.35 40.26
C GLU A 791 3.43 -28.48 41.14
N ALA A 792 2.27 -28.05 40.62
CA ALA A 792 0.99 -28.18 41.30
C ALA A 792 0.63 -29.66 41.57
N ILE A 793 0.92 -30.57 40.63
CA ILE A 793 0.74 -32.02 40.84
C ILE A 793 1.67 -32.52 41.96
N SER A 794 2.94 -32.10 41.96
CA SER A 794 3.90 -32.49 43.01
C SER A 794 3.50 -31.97 44.39
N GLU A 795 3.03 -30.73 44.50
CA GLU A 795 2.51 -30.17 45.75
C GLU A 795 1.28 -30.92 46.23
N LYS A 796 0.33 -31.22 45.33
CA LYS A 796 -0.85 -32.03 45.65
C LYS A 796 -0.45 -33.42 46.16
N GLU A 797 0.52 -34.08 45.53
CA GLU A 797 1.02 -35.39 45.97
C GLU A 797 1.69 -35.31 47.35
N LYS A 798 2.50 -34.27 47.60
CA LYS A 798 3.10 -34.03 48.92
C LYS A 798 2.03 -33.85 49.99
N VAL A 799 1.03 -33.00 49.75
CA VAL A 799 -0.08 -32.78 50.70
C VAL A 799 -0.90 -34.06 50.89
N SER A 800 -1.23 -34.77 49.82
CA SER A 800 -1.98 -36.03 49.89
C SER A 800 -1.22 -37.10 50.65
N SER A 801 0.10 -37.22 50.44
CA SER A 801 0.94 -38.16 51.18
C SER A 801 1.01 -37.79 52.67
N GLY A 802 1.14 -36.50 53.00
CA GLY A 802 1.07 -36.00 54.37
C GLY A 802 -0.25 -36.35 55.05
N LEU A 803 -1.37 -36.09 54.38
CA LEU A 803 -2.70 -36.45 54.89
C LEU A 803 -2.89 -37.96 55.07
N GLU A 804 -2.38 -38.80 54.15
CA GLU A 804 -2.48 -40.26 54.29
C GLU A 804 -1.62 -40.79 55.44
N THR A 805 -0.44 -40.18 55.69
CA THR A 805 0.36 -40.51 56.87
C THR A 805 -0.32 -40.12 58.18
N GLU A 806 -0.93 -38.92 58.24
CA GLU A 806 -1.70 -38.48 59.42
C GLU A 806 -2.94 -39.35 59.64
N LYS A 807 -3.69 -39.66 58.58
CA LYS A 807 -4.82 -40.61 58.64
C LYS A 807 -4.36 -41.97 59.17
N SER A 808 -3.25 -42.51 58.65
CA SER A 808 -2.69 -43.78 59.14
C SER A 808 -2.26 -43.72 60.60
N ARG A 809 -1.74 -42.57 61.06
CA ARG A 809 -1.38 -42.32 62.47
C ARG A 809 -2.63 -42.30 63.35
N LEU A 810 -3.65 -41.55 62.96
CA LEU A 810 -4.92 -41.45 63.68
C LEU A 810 -5.64 -42.80 63.74
N VAL A 811 -5.68 -43.57 62.65
CA VAL A 811 -6.26 -44.92 62.63
C VAL A 811 -5.53 -45.84 63.61
N LYS A 812 -4.20 -45.84 63.63
CA LYS A 812 -3.42 -46.61 64.61
C LYS A 812 -3.73 -46.20 66.05
N GLN A 813 -3.88 -44.89 66.29
CA GLN A 813 -4.24 -44.36 67.61
C GLN A 813 -5.66 -44.83 68.02
N VAL A 814 -6.64 -44.77 67.12
CA VAL A 814 -7.99 -45.27 67.36
C VAL A 814 -7.97 -46.76 67.70
N TYR A 815 -7.27 -47.59 66.92
CA TYR A 815 -7.12 -49.02 67.23
C TYR A 815 -6.49 -49.26 68.60
N SER A 816 -5.46 -48.49 68.98
CA SER A 816 -4.85 -48.61 70.30
C SER A 816 -5.83 -48.24 71.42
N LEU A 817 -6.61 -47.18 71.25
CA LEU A 817 -7.62 -46.75 72.22
C LEU A 817 -8.75 -47.78 72.33
N GLU A 818 -9.23 -48.31 71.21
CA GLU A 818 -10.23 -49.39 71.17
C GLU A 818 -9.72 -50.62 71.94
N SER A 819 -8.47 -51.04 71.72
CA SER A 819 -7.84 -52.13 72.48
C SER A 819 -7.82 -51.85 73.98
N THR A 820 -7.42 -50.63 74.39
CA THR A 820 -7.44 -50.28 75.82
C THR A 820 -8.84 -50.24 76.42
N VAL A 821 -9.83 -49.81 75.64
CA VAL A 821 -11.24 -49.80 76.07
C VAL A 821 -11.74 -51.22 76.27
N ASP A 822 -11.41 -52.14 75.37
CA ASP A 822 -11.80 -53.53 75.51
C ASP A 822 -11.07 -54.22 76.67
N GLU A 823 -9.79 -53.95 76.88
CA GLU A 823 -9.07 -54.39 78.09
C GLU A 823 -9.72 -53.87 79.37
N LEU A 824 -10.09 -52.58 79.41
CA LEU A 824 -10.77 -51.98 80.57
C LEU A 824 -12.17 -52.57 80.78
N LYS A 825 -12.92 -52.89 79.72
CA LYS A 825 -14.21 -53.59 79.85
C LYS A 825 -14.05 -55.00 80.43
N VAL A 826 -13.02 -55.73 80.00
CA VAL A 826 -12.71 -57.05 80.57
C VAL A 826 -12.36 -56.91 82.05
N GLN A 827 -11.47 -55.97 82.40
CA GLN A 827 -11.12 -55.71 83.81
C GLN A 827 -12.33 -55.27 84.64
N LEU A 828 -13.22 -54.44 84.08
CA LEU A 828 -14.46 -54.04 84.75
C LEU A 828 -15.32 -55.27 85.03
N LYS A 829 -15.51 -56.15 84.04
CA LYS A 829 -16.29 -57.37 84.19
C LYS A 829 -15.69 -58.34 85.22
N ASP A 830 -14.37 -58.49 85.21
CA ASP A 830 -13.67 -59.32 86.19
C ASP A 830 -13.85 -58.75 87.61
N ARG A 831 -13.76 -57.42 87.77
CA ARG A 831 -14.02 -56.74 89.05
C ARG A 831 -15.48 -56.83 89.47
N GLU A 832 -16.42 -56.70 88.53
CA GLU A 832 -17.84 -56.91 88.79
C GLU A 832 -18.08 -58.33 89.31
N GLN A 833 -17.49 -59.34 88.66
CA GLN A 833 -17.56 -60.73 89.12
C GLN A 833 -16.93 -60.92 90.51
N GLU A 834 -15.74 -60.36 90.75
CA GLU A 834 -15.11 -60.37 92.08
C GLU A 834 -16.03 -59.71 93.12
N THR A 835 -16.69 -58.60 92.81
CA THR A 835 -17.64 -57.97 93.73
C THR A 835 -18.91 -58.80 93.93
N GLU A 836 -19.39 -59.51 92.92
CA GLU A 836 -20.51 -60.44 93.05
C GLU A 836 -20.14 -61.64 93.92
N ASP A 837 -18.96 -62.20 93.72
CA ASP A 837 -18.39 -63.28 94.53
C ASP A 837 -18.24 -62.82 95.98
N VAL A 838 -17.64 -61.64 96.22
CA VAL A 838 -17.53 -61.05 97.56
C VAL A 838 -18.91 -60.73 98.15
N LYS A 839 -19.90 -60.30 97.37
CA LYS A 839 -21.29 -60.12 97.83
C LYS A 839 -21.92 -61.45 98.22
N ALA A 840 -21.68 -62.52 97.45
CA ALA A 840 -22.17 -63.86 97.74
C ALA A 840 -21.48 -64.47 98.97
N GLU A 841 -20.17 -64.25 99.11
CA GLU A 841 -19.39 -64.58 100.30
C GLU A 841 -19.86 -63.77 101.50
N PHE A 842 -20.13 -62.48 101.34
CA PHE A 842 -20.66 -61.60 102.40
C PHE A 842 -22.08 -62.00 102.77
N ALA A 843 -22.94 -62.39 101.83
CA ALA A 843 -24.27 -62.93 102.13
C ALA A 843 -24.16 -64.26 102.90
N SER A 844 -23.27 -65.14 102.47
CA SER A 844 -22.96 -66.41 103.13
C SER A 844 -22.33 -66.20 104.51
N TYR A 845 -21.46 -65.20 104.65
CA TYR A 845 -20.87 -64.76 105.90
C TYR A 845 -21.92 -64.07 106.76
N LYS A 846 -22.86 -63.28 106.23
CA LYS A 846 -23.96 -62.67 106.98
C LYS A 846 -24.89 -63.76 107.52
N ILE A 847 -25.15 -64.82 106.76
CA ILE A 847 -25.91 -65.98 107.24
C ILE A 847 -25.11 -66.72 108.32
N ARG A 848 -23.81 -67.00 108.10
CA ARG A 848 -22.91 -67.60 109.10
C ARG A 848 -22.78 -66.73 110.35
N ALA A 849 -22.63 -65.43 110.18
CA ALA A 849 -22.44 -64.43 111.22
C ALA A 849 -23.75 -64.12 111.91
N GLN A 850 -24.93 -64.18 111.27
CA GLN A 850 -26.23 -64.14 111.95
C GLN A 850 -26.50 -65.43 112.72
N SER A 851 -26.01 -66.57 112.22
CA SER A 851 -26.00 -67.85 112.94
C SER A 851 -25.07 -67.78 114.15
N VAL A 852 -23.88 -67.18 113.99
CA VAL A 852 -22.88 -66.95 115.04
C VAL A 852 -23.25 -65.78 115.96
N LEU A 853 -23.98 -64.75 115.52
CA LEU A 853 -24.49 -63.60 116.32
C LEU A 853 -25.74 -64.00 117.10
N ARG A 854 -26.50 -65.00 116.63
CA ARG A 854 -27.44 -65.74 117.50
C ARG A 854 -26.71 -66.54 118.59
N GLN A 855 -25.41 -66.80 118.44
CA GLN A 855 -24.62 -67.63 119.34
C GLN A 855 -23.57 -66.85 120.18
N ASN A 856 -23.17 -65.64 119.80
CA ASN A 856 -22.12 -64.87 120.45
C ASN A 856 -22.50 -63.38 120.46
N GLN A 857 -23.19 -62.96 121.52
CA GLN A 857 -23.24 -61.57 121.94
C GLN A 857 -21.91 -61.22 122.63
N SER A 858 -20.91 -60.72 121.87
CA SER A 858 -19.98 -59.68 122.34
C SER A 858 -18.89 -59.35 121.32
N LYS A 859 -18.83 -58.05 120.96
CA LYS A 859 -17.68 -57.19 120.59
C LYS A 859 -16.70 -57.65 119.49
N ASP A 860 -16.44 -56.76 118.53
CA ASP A 860 -15.07 -56.26 118.28
C ASP A 860 -15.02 -55.04 117.33
N SER A 861 -14.20 -54.07 117.72
CA SER A 861 -14.08 -52.70 117.20
C SER A 861 -12.89 -52.53 116.23
N GLY A 862 -12.64 -53.51 115.35
CA GLY A 862 -11.54 -53.49 114.37
C GLY A 862 -11.90 -52.94 112.98
N LYS A 863 -13.17 -53.09 112.56
CA LYS A 863 -13.63 -52.69 111.21
C LYS A 863 -13.69 -51.18 110.97
N GLU A 864 -13.67 -50.39 112.03
CA GLU A 864 -13.78 -48.93 111.95
C GLU A 864 -12.47 -48.27 111.48
N VAL A 865 -11.32 -48.89 111.74
CA VAL A 865 -9.99 -48.37 111.35
C VAL A 865 -9.67 -48.68 109.88
N GLU A 866 -10.01 -49.88 109.39
CA GLU A 866 -9.84 -50.26 107.98
C GLU A 866 -10.72 -49.41 107.05
N LEU A 867 -11.97 -49.13 107.47
CA LEU A 867 -12.86 -48.22 106.76
C LEU A 867 -12.35 -46.76 106.75
N GLN A 868 -11.64 -46.33 107.80
CA GLN A 868 -11.01 -45.01 107.82
C GLN A 868 -9.83 -44.91 106.82
N GLU A 869 -9.03 -45.96 106.66
CA GLU A 869 -7.91 -45.97 105.69
C GLU A 869 -8.40 -46.02 104.23
N GLU A 870 -9.46 -46.78 103.92
CA GLU A 870 -10.07 -46.78 102.59
C GLU A 870 -10.67 -45.42 102.21
N VAL A 871 -11.36 -44.77 103.14
CA VAL A 871 -11.89 -43.41 102.93
C VAL A 871 -10.74 -42.44 102.65
N GLN A 872 -9.63 -42.55 103.36
CA GLN A 872 -8.48 -41.67 103.15
C GLN A 872 -7.79 -41.91 101.79
N ASN A 873 -7.75 -43.15 101.30
CA ASN A 873 -7.19 -43.47 99.98
C ASN A 873 -8.10 -43.02 98.84
N LEU A 874 -9.42 -43.19 98.99
CA LEU A 874 -10.41 -42.67 98.05
C LEU A 874 -10.38 -41.14 97.98
N GLN A 875 -10.17 -40.46 99.11
CA GLN A 875 -10.01 -39.00 99.16
C GLN A 875 -8.79 -38.54 98.34
N LYS A 876 -7.63 -39.22 98.50
CA LYS A 876 -6.42 -38.92 97.71
C LYS A 876 -6.62 -39.19 96.22
N ALA A 877 -7.33 -40.27 95.86
CA ALA A 877 -7.65 -40.57 94.46
C ALA A 877 -8.60 -39.52 93.86
N LEU A 878 -9.56 -39.03 94.65
CA LEU A 878 -10.45 -37.93 94.26
C LEU A 878 -9.67 -36.65 93.99
N ASP A 879 -8.74 -36.26 94.87
CA ASP A 879 -7.91 -35.07 94.68
C ASP A 879 -7.01 -35.16 93.42
N VAL A 880 -6.45 -36.35 93.15
CA VAL A 880 -5.65 -36.60 91.93
C VAL A 880 -6.50 -36.56 90.66
N THR A 881 -7.73 -37.06 90.71
CA THR A 881 -8.65 -36.98 89.55
C THR A 881 -9.15 -35.56 89.33
N GLN A 882 -9.36 -34.79 90.39
CA GLN A 882 -9.79 -33.40 90.33
C GLN A 882 -8.69 -32.49 89.75
N THR A 883 -7.43 -32.71 90.11
CA THR A 883 -6.28 -32.00 89.49
C THR A 883 -6.10 -32.37 88.02
N LYS A 884 -6.29 -33.64 87.63
CA LYS A 884 -6.29 -34.06 86.22
C LYS A 884 -7.43 -33.41 85.43
N LEU A 885 -8.64 -33.36 86.00
CA LEU A 885 -9.79 -32.70 85.39
C LEU A 885 -9.52 -31.20 85.16
N GLN A 886 -8.89 -30.53 86.13
CA GLN A 886 -8.51 -29.13 86.02
C GLN A 886 -7.47 -28.88 84.92
N ASN A 887 -6.46 -29.75 84.78
CA ASN A 887 -5.46 -29.67 83.72
C ASN A 887 -6.07 -29.90 82.32
N VAL A 888 -6.96 -30.88 82.18
CA VAL A 888 -7.67 -31.12 80.91
C VAL A 888 -8.60 -29.96 80.57
N SER A 889 -9.27 -29.38 81.57
CA SER A 889 -10.08 -28.16 81.38
C SER A 889 -9.23 -26.98 80.91
N GLN A 890 -8.01 -26.82 81.42
CA GLN A 890 -7.10 -25.76 81.00
C GLN A 890 -6.60 -25.98 79.57
N GLN A 891 -6.23 -27.21 79.21
CA GLN A 891 -5.84 -27.57 77.84
C GLN A 891 -6.99 -27.34 76.84
N MET A 892 -8.23 -27.68 77.22
CA MET A 892 -9.41 -27.40 76.41
C MET A 892 -9.62 -25.90 76.20
N ALA A 893 -9.39 -25.07 77.22
CA ALA A 893 -9.48 -23.62 77.11
C ALA A 893 -8.40 -23.05 76.18
N GLU A 894 -7.16 -23.53 76.27
CA GLU A 894 -6.04 -23.12 75.40
C GLU A 894 -6.28 -23.52 73.93
N LEU A 895 -6.74 -24.75 73.69
CA LEU A 895 -7.12 -25.23 72.36
C LEU A 895 -8.30 -24.42 71.78
N THR A 896 -9.29 -24.07 72.61
CA THR A 896 -10.42 -23.24 72.19
C THR A 896 -9.96 -21.86 71.76
N LYS A 897 -9.07 -21.22 72.54
CA LYS A 897 -8.48 -19.93 72.19
C LYS A 897 -7.68 -19.99 70.88
N SER A 898 -6.88 -21.04 70.70
CA SER A 898 -6.14 -21.23 69.43
C SER A 898 -7.08 -21.43 68.23
N CYS A 899 -8.20 -22.13 68.41
CA CYS A 899 -9.21 -22.27 67.37
C CYS A 899 -9.89 -20.94 67.03
N GLU A 900 -10.10 -20.07 68.00
CA GLU A 900 -10.66 -18.72 67.78
C GLU A 900 -9.69 -17.81 67.03
N GLU A 901 -8.40 -17.83 67.37
CA GLU A 901 -7.34 -17.10 66.65
C GLU A 901 -7.25 -17.57 65.18
N LEU A 902 -7.23 -18.89 64.94
CA LEU A 902 -7.24 -19.44 63.58
C LEU A 902 -8.50 -19.09 62.79
N ARG A 903 -9.67 -19.00 63.45
CA ARG A 903 -10.91 -18.54 62.82
C ARG A 903 -10.80 -17.07 62.42
N PHE A 904 -10.24 -16.21 63.27
CA PHE A 904 -10.02 -14.81 62.96
C PHE A 904 -9.08 -14.62 61.77
N ASP A 905 -7.97 -15.36 61.73
CA ASP A 905 -7.03 -15.32 60.60
C ASP A 905 -7.66 -15.84 59.30
N LYS A 906 -8.48 -16.89 59.37
CA LYS A 906 -9.26 -17.37 58.23
C LYS A 906 -10.21 -16.29 57.71
N THR A 907 -10.95 -15.62 58.59
CA THR A 907 -11.85 -14.53 58.20
C THR A 907 -11.07 -13.36 57.58
N ARG A 908 -9.91 -12.99 58.14
CA ARG A 908 -9.06 -11.93 57.60
C ARG A 908 -8.51 -12.27 56.21
N LEU A 909 -8.03 -13.50 56.02
CA LEU A 909 -7.56 -13.99 54.72
C LEU A 909 -8.70 -14.05 53.70
N GLN A 910 -9.89 -14.46 54.12
CA GLN A 910 -11.07 -14.49 53.26
C GLN A 910 -11.50 -13.09 52.81
N SER A 911 -11.46 -12.09 53.70
CA SER A 911 -11.69 -10.69 53.34
C SER A 911 -10.65 -10.17 52.35
N ARG A 912 -9.36 -10.43 52.58
CA ARG A 912 -8.29 -10.03 51.66
C ARG A 912 -8.41 -10.70 50.29
N SER A 913 -8.78 -11.97 50.25
CA SER A 913 -9.03 -12.68 48.99
C SER A 913 -10.22 -12.09 48.23
N LYS A 914 -11.24 -11.62 48.95
CA LYS A 914 -12.40 -10.95 48.34
C LYS A 914 -12.02 -9.57 47.79
N GLU A 915 -11.29 -8.76 48.55
CA GLU A 915 -10.78 -7.46 48.10
C GLU A 915 -9.89 -7.58 46.85
N LEU A 916 -9.02 -8.61 46.80
CA LEU A 916 -8.20 -8.89 45.60
C LEU A 916 -9.05 -9.31 44.41
N HIS A 917 -10.14 -10.05 44.63
CA HIS A 917 -11.08 -10.43 43.57
C HIS A 917 -11.82 -9.19 43.04
N ASP A 918 -12.31 -8.34 43.93
CA ASP A 918 -13.02 -7.11 43.58
C ASP A 918 -12.11 -6.15 42.78
N LEU A 919 -10.84 -6.00 43.17
CA LEU A 919 -9.84 -5.22 42.42
C LEU A 919 -9.52 -5.81 41.04
N LEU A 920 -9.45 -7.14 40.93
CA LEU A 920 -9.25 -7.82 39.64
C LEU A 920 -10.46 -7.57 38.71
N GLU A 921 -11.67 -7.65 39.25
CA GLU A 921 -12.91 -7.40 38.50
C GLU A 921 -13.02 -5.93 38.07
N GLU A 922 -12.64 -4.99 38.93
CA GLU A 922 -12.56 -3.56 38.59
C GLU A 922 -11.54 -3.30 37.48
N SER A 923 -10.34 -3.88 37.55
CA SER A 923 -9.34 -3.78 36.48
C SER A 923 -9.85 -4.38 35.17
N ARG A 924 -10.59 -5.50 35.21
CA ARG A 924 -11.19 -6.13 34.03
C ARG A 924 -12.22 -5.20 33.38
N LEU A 925 -13.09 -4.59 34.18
CA LEU A 925 -14.11 -3.64 33.70
C LEU A 925 -13.48 -2.37 33.11
N GLN A 926 -12.41 -1.85 33.71
CA GLN A 926 -11.68 -0.71 33.16
C GLN A 926 -11.06 -1.03 31.79
N HIS A 927 -10.48 -2.23 31.62
CA HIS A 927 -9.95 -2.67 30.33
C HIS A 927 -11.05 -2.85 29.29
N GLU A 928 -12.20 -3.40 29.69
CA GLU A 928 -13.38 -3.54 28.83
C GLU A 928 -13.89 -2.17 28.36
N SER A 929 -13.98 -1.18 29.26
CA SER A 929 -14.35 0.20 28.93
C SER A 929 -13.35 0.88 27.99
N LEU A 930 -12.04 0.69 28.18
CA LEU A 930 -11.01 1.24 27.30
C LEU A 930 -11.07 0.63 25.89
N LEU A 931 -11.34 -0.68 25.80
CA LEU A 931 -11.54 -1.36 24.51
C LEU A 931 -12.80 -0.85 23.79
N GLU A 932 -13.89 -0.63 24.51
CA GLU A 932 -15.10 -0.01 23.95
C GLU A 932 -14.85 1.43 23.47
N GLU A 933 -14.09 2.21 24.23
CA GLU A 933 -13.73 3.58 23.83
C GLU A 933 -12.82 3.62 22.61
N SER A 934 -11.84 2.71 22.52
CA SER A 934 -10.99 2.53 21.32
C SER A 934 -11.82 2.11 20.10
N ARG A 935 -12.77 1.18 20.26
CA ARG A 935 -13.71 0.81 19.20
C ARG A 935 -14.56 1.99 18.74
N ARG A 936 -15.07 2.80 19.67
CA ARG A 936 -15.85 4.01 19.38
C ARG A 936 -15.02 5.04 18.62
N MET A 937 -13.76 5.27 19.03
CA MET A 937 -12.85 6.19 18.34
C MET A 937 -12.55 5.72 16.91
N ASN A 938 -12.28 4.43 16.72
CA ASN A 938 -12.04 3.83 15.41
C ASN A 938 -13.27 3.95 14.49
N LEU A 939 -14.47 3.76 15.04
CA LEU A 939 -15.71 3.91 14.27
C LEU A 939 -15.90 5.36 13.82
N ASN A 940 -15.68 6.33 14.71
CA ASN A 940 -15.71 7.76 14.39
C ASN A 940 -14.64 8.14 13.34
N HIS A 941 -13.43 7.58 13.44
CA HIS A 941 -12.38 7.81 12.45
C HIS A 941 -12.74 7.23 11.07
N GLN A 942 -13.35 6.05 11.05
CA GLN A 942 -13.83 5.43 9.82
C GLN A 942 -14.97 6.23 9.18
N GLU A 943 -15.88 6.79 9.98
CA GLU A 943 -16.93 7.70 9.50
C GLU A 943 -16.33 9.01 8.95
N ALA A 944 -15.34 9.59 9.62
CA ALA A 944 -14.62 10.77 9.14
C ALA A 944 -13.85 10.50 7.83
N LEU A 945 -13.24 9.33 7.67
CA LEU A 945 -12.61 8.94 6.41
C LEU A 945 -13.63 8.75 5.28
N LYS A 946 -14.81 8.18 5.58
CA LYS A 946 -15.90 8.06 4.60
C LYS A 946 -16.40 9.44 4.15
N THR A 947 -16.57 10.40 5.06
CA THR A 947 -17.00 11.76 4.69
C THR A 947 -15.93 12.49 3.89
N GLN A 948 -14.64 12.34 4.23
CA GLN A 948 -13.53 12.91 3.45
C GLN A 948 -13.42 12.29 2.04
N ARG A 949 -13.62 10.97 1.91
CA ARG A 949 -13.69 10.32 0.59
C ARG A 949 -14.82 10.87 -0.27
N LEU A 950 -16.02 11.02 0.31
CA LEU A 950 -17.17 11.59 -0.38
C LEU A 950 -16.93 13.05 -0.81
N GLN A 951 -16.24 13.85 0.02
CA GLN A 951 -15.83 15.21 -0.33
C GLN A 951 -14.82 15.25 -1.49
N ASN A 952 -13.84 14.35 -1.50
CA ASN A 952 -12.88 14.25 -2.60
C ASN A 952 -13.56 13.77 -3.90
N GLU A 953 -14.44 12.78 -3.80
CA GLU A 953 -15.18 12.26 -4.95
C GLU A 953 -16.11 13.32 -5.56
N THR A 954 -16.83 14.06 -4.73
CA THR A 954 -17.66 15.19 -5.20
C THR A 954 -16.81 16.28 -5.86
N LEU A 955 -15.64 16.60 -5.31
CA LEU A 955 -14.72 17.58 -5.90
C LEU A 955 -14.14 17.10 -7.25
N VAL A 956 -13.75 15.83 -7.35
CA VAL A 956 -13.29 15.20 -8.61
C VAL A 956 -14.40 15.24 -9.65
N ASN A 957 -15.64 14.92 -9.26
CA ASN A 957 -16.79 15.00 -10.16
C ASN A 957 -17.07 16.43 -10.63
N CYS A 958 -16.92 17.44 -9.77
CA CYS A 958 -17.01 18.84 -10.17
C CYS A 958 -15.93 19.23 -11.19
N TYR A 959 -14.67 18.85 -10.98
CA TYR A 959 -13.59 19.15 -11.92
C TYR A 959 -13.71 18.37 -13.23
N LYS A 960 -14.16 17.12 -13.18
CA LYS A 960 -14.44 16.31 -14.37
C LYS A 960 -15.52 16.96 -15.23
N LYS A 961 -16.63 17.39 -14.61
CA LYS A 961 -17.70 18.11 -15.32
C LYS A 961 -17.20 19.42 -15.95
N GLN A 962 -16.36 20.18 -15.26
CA GLN A 962 -15.77 21.41 -15.82
C GLN A 962 -14.84 21.12 -17.01
N LEU A 963 -14.08 20.03 -16.97
CA LEU A 963 -13.24 19.60 -18.09
C LEU A 963 -14.08 19.15 -19.28
N ASP A 964 -15.15 18.40 -19.05
CA ASP A 964 -16.07 17.95 -20.09
C ASP A 964 -16.76 19.15 -20.77
N GLU A 965 -17.22 20.14 -19.99
CA GLU A 965 -17.81 21.39 -20.53
C GLU A 965 -16.80 22.21 -21.35
N LEU A 966 -15.52 22.21 -20.96
CA LEU A 966 -14.43 22.86 -21.72
C LEU A 966 -14.10 22.09 -23.01
N GLN A 967 -14.07 20.76 -22.95
CA GLN A 967 -13.88 19.91 -24.13
C GLN A 967 -15.03 20.07 -25.11
N GLU A 968 -16.27 20.14 -24.63
CA GLU A 968 -17.45 20.37 -25.46
C GLU A 968 -17.38 21.74 -26.15
N LYS A 969 -17.02 22.81 -25.42
CA LYS A 969 -16.80 24.14 -26.01
C LYS A 969 -15.72 24.14 -27.10
N HIS A 970 -14.57 23.51 -26.86
CA HIS A 970 -13.52 23.39 -27.87
C HIS A 970 -13.98 22.56 -29.07
N SER A 971 -14.78 21.51 -28.86
CA SER A 971 -15.34 20.70 -29.96
C SER A 971 -16.30 21.52 -30.83
N LEU A 972 -17.12 22.37 -30.21
CA LEU A 972 -18.04 23.28 -30.90
C LEU A 972 -17.28 24.37 -31.67
N GLU A 973 -16.22 24.92 -31.09
CA GLU A 973 -15.34 25.89 -31.76
C GLU A 973 -14.59 25.27 -32.94
N LEU A 974 -14.08 24.03 -32.81
CA LEU A 974 -13.46 23.30 -33.91
C LEU A 974 -14.45 23.00 -35.03
N SER A 975 -15.68 22.60 -34.70
CA SER A 975 -16.77 22.39 -35.66
C SER A 975 -17.15 23.69 -36.39
N ALA A 976 -17.22 24.82 -35.67
CA ALA A 976 -17.48 26.12 -36.25
C ALA A 976 -16.35 26.60 -37.19
N LEU A 977 -15.09 26.35 -36.84
CA LEU A 977 -13.93 26.63 -37.69
C LEU A 977 -13.88 25.73 -38.93
N GLN A 978 -14.22 24.44 -38.79
CA GLN A 978 -14.34 23.51 -39.92
C GLN A 978 -15.47 23.92 -40.87
N SER A 979 -16.61 24.37 -40.34
CA SER A 979 -17.72 24.90 -41.14
C SER A 979 -17.32 26.18 -41.89
N ARG A 980 -16.56 27.08 -41.25
CA ARG A 980 -15.98 28.27 -41.91
C ARG A 980 -14.98 27.90 -43.00
N LEU A 981 -14.11 26.91 -42.78
CA LEU A 981 -13.18 26.42 -43.81
C LEU A 981 -13.93 25.80 -45.00
N GLY A 982 -15.01 25.04 -44.74
CA GLY A 982 -15.87 24.46 -45.77
C GLY A 982 -16.63 25.50 -46.60
N GLN A 983 -16.97 26.66 -46.01
CA GLN A 983 -17.60 27.78 -46.72
C GLN A 983 -16.61 28.54 -47.61
N THR A 984 -15.34 28.67 -47.22
CA THR A 984 -14.27 29.22 -48.09
C THR A 984 -13.86 28.28 -49.23
N SER A 985 -14.30 27.02 -49.23
CA SER A 985 -13.95 26.04 -50.27
C SER A 985 -15.01 25.88 -51.38
N ARG A 986 -16.06 26.72 -51.39
CA ARG A 986 -17.16 26.64 -52.39
C ARG A 986 -17.05 27.59 -53.58
N ASP A 987 -16.06 28.48 -53.62
CA ASP A 987 -15.80 29.33 -54.77
C ASP A 987 -14.52 28.86 -55.49
N HIS A 988 -14.61 27.91 -56.41
CA HIS A 988 -13.75 27.76 -57.60
C HIS A 988 -14.20 26.57 -58.47
N PRO A 989 -14.65 26.79 -59.72
CA PRO A 989 -14.99 25.72 -60.65
C PRO A 989 -13.86 25.43 -61.68
N GLU A 990 -13.85 24.17 -62.11
CA GLU A 990 -13.51 23.66 -63.45
C GLU A 990 -12.07 23.26 -63.88
N ASN A 991 -11.91 21.93 -64.04
CA ASN A 991 -11.56 21.19 -65.29
C ASN A 991 -10.13 20.57 -65.49
N ASN A 992 -9.99 19.33 -64.98
CA ASN A 992 -9.69 18.06 -65.69
C ASN A 992 -8.43 17.87 -66.59
N ASN A 993 -7.45 17.06 -66.15
CA ASN A 993 -7.08 15.72 -66.72
C ASN A 993 -5.70 15.18 -66.27
N HIS A 994 -5.74 13.99 -65.62
CA HIS A 994 -4.85 12.79 -65.67
C HIS A 994 -3.28 12.81 -65.53
N ILE A 995 -2.81 12.08 -64.48
CA ILE A 995 -1.53 11.31 -64.27
C ILE A 995 -0.21 12.12 -64.05
N PRO A 996 0.84 11.71 -63.26
CA PRO A 996 1.08 10.51 -62.41
C PRO A 996 1.62 10.76 -60.96
N SER A 997 1.48 9.70 -60.13
CA SER A 997 2.44 9.07 -59.19
C SER A 997 3.58 9.83 -58.48
N GLN A 998 3.53 9.76 -57.14
CA GLN A 998 4.58 9.36 -56.18
C GLN A 998 5.84 10.20 -55.86
N HIS A 999 6.07 10.21 -54.54
CA HIS A 999 7.33 10.24 -53.78
C HIS A 999 7.96 11.60 -53.42
N SER A 1000 7.73 11.98 -52.16
CA SER A 1000 8.70 11.88 -51.06
C SER A 1000 9.17 13.18 -50.41
N SER A 1001 9.14 13.11 -49.08
CA SER A 1001 10.10 13.65 -48.11
C SER A 1001 10.01 15.12 -47.67
N ARG A 1002 9.67 15.23 -46.38
CA ARG A 1002 10.54 15.72 -45.29
C ARG A 1002 10.45 17.19 -44.84
N ILE A 1003 10.38 17.32 -43.50
CA ILE A 1003 10.86 18.41 -42.62
C ILE A 1003 9.89 19.61 -42.57
N SER A 1004 9.52 20.23 -41.44
CA SER A 1004 10.06 20.36 -40.07
C SER A 1004 8.86 20.54 -39.12
N ASP A 1005 8.80 19.89 -37.95
CA ASP A 1005 9.38 20.35 -36.67
C ASP A 1005 9.15 21.84 -36.37
N GLU A 1006 8.12 22.12 -35.57
CA GLU A 1006 8.24 22.82 -34.28
C GLU A 1006 6.84 22.94 -33.65
N GLN A 1007 6.78 22.84 -32.31
CA GLN A 1007 5.59 23.05 -31.46
C GLN A 1007 4.69 21.83 -31.17
N LYS A 1008 5.26 20.79 -30.57
CA LYS A 1008 4.55 19.99 -29.56
C LYS A 1008 5.50 19.36 -28.53
N ILE A 1009 6.34 20.21 -27.94
CA ILE A 1009 6.98 19.95 -26.64
C ILE A 1009 6.31 20.90 -25.64
N ASN A 1010 5.42 20.32 -24.84
CA ASN A 1010 4.80 20.78 -23.59
C ASN A 1010 3.35 20.32 -23.61
N LEU A 1011 3.11 19.09 -23.13
CA LEU A 1011 2.14 18.74 -22.09
C LEU A 1011 1.93 17.20 -22.07
N LEU A 1012 2.99 16.45 -21.74
CA LEU A 1012 2.87 15.04 -21.33
C LEU A 1012 3.91 14.77 -20.24
N LEU A 1013 3.69 15.43 -19.11
CA LEU A 1013 4.30 15.13 -17.82
C LEU A 1013 3.20 15.36 -16.78
N MET A 1014 2.33 14.36 -16.69
CA MET A 1014 1.65 13.96 -15.48
C MET A 1014 1.05 12.60 -15.79
N GLU A 1015 1.88 11.57 -15.65
CA GLU A 1015 1.40 10.28 -15.21
C GLU A 1015 0.70 10.53 -13.87
N ARG A 1016 -0.62 10.38 -13.87
CA ARG A 1016 -1.39 10.22 -12.66
C ARG A 1016 -2.22 8.96 -12.82
N GLU A 1017 -1.94 8.04 -11.91
CA GLU A 1017 -2.58 6.75 -11.74
C GLU A 1017 -4.10 6.90 -11.68
N GLU A 1018 -4.79 5.95 -12.32
CA GLU A 1018 -6.10 5.52 -11.86
C GLU A 1018 -6.05 4.00 -11.69
N GLY A 1019 -5.85 3.60 -10.44
CA GLY A 1019 -6.60 2.49 -9.89
C GLY A 1019 -7.93 3.04 -9.39
N GLU A 1020 -9.03 2.50 -9.90
CA GLU A 1020 -10.32 2.25 -9.24
C GLU A 1020 -11.36 1.95 -10.33
N GLY A 1021 -12.06 0.82 -10.22
CA GLY A 1021 -13.17 0.52 -11.14
C GLY A 1021 -13.41 -0.95 -11.40
N SER A 1022 -13.94 -1.65 -10.40
CA SER A 1022 -14.70 -2.87 -10.56
C SER A 1022 -16.11 -2.54 -11.06
N GLU A 1023 -16.42 -2.74 -12.35
CA GLU A 1023 -17.81 -2.92 -12.84
C GLU A 1023 -17.84 -3.83 -14.09
N SER A 1024 -18.61 -4.91 -13.99
CA SER A 1024 -18.91 -5.85 -15.06
C SER A 1024 -20.11 -5.36 -15.89
N THR A 1025 -20.01 -5.36 -17.22
CA THR A 1025 -21.18 -5.54 -18.10
C THR A 1025 -20.83 -6.41 -19.30
N SER A 1026 -21.55 -7.53 -19.43
CA SER A 1026 -21.57 -8.45 -20.57
C SER A 1026 -22.29 -7.84 -21.77
N SER A 1027 -21.80 -8.06 -23.00
CA SER A 1027 -22.62 -8.42 -24.18
C SER A 1027 -21.79 -8.64 -25.48
N GLN A 1028 -21.72 -9.92 -25.86
CA GLN A 1028 -21.82 -10.55 -27.19
C GLN A 1028 -21.36 -9.88 -28.52
N ASN A 1029 -20.74 -10.79 -29.31
CA ASN A 1029 -20.72 -10.91 -30.78
C ASN A 1029 -19.77 -10.06 -31.62
N THR A 1030 -18.71 -10.70 -32.13
CA THR A 1030 -18.64 -11.06 -33.55
C THR A 1030 -17.51 -12.07 -33.82
N ALA A 1031 -17.91 -13.22 -34.35
CA ALA A 1031 -17.03 -14.15 -35.04
C ALA A 1031 -16.58 -13.55 -36.38
N VAL A 1032 -15.40 -13.95 -36.88
CA VAL A 1032 -15.19 -14.52 -38.24
C VAL A 1032 -13.68 -14.64 -38.55
N ALA A 1033 -13.34 -15.83 -39.09
CA ALA A 1033 -12.19 -16.20 -39.92
C ALA A 1033 -10.78 -16.10 -39.30
N THR A 1034 -9.98 -17.16 -39.28
CA THR A 1034 -9.47 -17.84 -40.49
C THR A 1034 -8.98 -19.25 -40.07
N ALA A 1035 -9.73 -20.32 -40.33
CA ALA A 1035 -9.72 -21.14 -41.54
C ALA A 1035 -8.46 -22.01 -41.77
N ARG A 1036 -8.70 -23.33 -41.67
CA ARG A 1036 -8.12 -24.45 -42.46
C ARG A 1036 -6.71 -24.91 -42.05
N ARG A 1037 -6.40 -26.20 -41.93
CA ARG A 1037 -6.99 -27.40 -42.55
C ARG A 1037 -6.60 -28.64 -41.74
N LYS A 1038 -7.60 -29.44 -41.32
CA LYS A 1038 -7.48 -30.86 -40.95
C LYS A 1038 -7.55 -31.72 -42.24
N VAL A 1039 -7.17 -32.99 -42.15
CA VAL A 1039 -7.93 -34.22 -42.52
C VAL A 1039 -6.93 -35.40 -42.48
N SER A 1040 -7.00 -36.31 -41.48
CA SER A 1040 -7.81 -37.56 -41.37
C SER A 1040 -7.29 -38.67 -42.31
N THR A 1041 -7.11 -39.94 -41.91
CA THR A 1041 -8.11 -40.97 -41.51
C THR A 1041 -7.32 -42.21 -40.97
N SER A 1042 -7.80 -43.09 -40.09
CA SER A 1042 -8.90 -44.06 -40.32
C SER A 1042 -9.32 -44.86 -39.06
N SER A 1043 -10.65 -45.04 -38.93
CA SER A 1043 -11.43 -46.24 -38.51
C SER A 1043 -11.31 -46.89 -37.10
N GLN A 1044 -12.33 -46.62 -36.26
CA GLN A 1044 -13.24 -47.47 -35.41
C GLN A 1044 -12.92 -48.97 -35.10
N PRO A 1045 -13.56 -49.65 -34.09
CA PRO A 1045 -14.47 -49.21 -32.99
C PRO A 1045 -14.19 -49.87 -31.60
N ARG A 1046 -14.67 -49.29 -30.48
CA ARG A 1046 -15.46 -49.99 -29.43
C ARG A 1046 -15.85 -49.10 -28.25
N ALA A 1047 -17.03 -49.39 -27.72
CA ALA A 1047 -17.75 -48.67 -26.67
C ALA A 1047 -17.16 -48.85 -25.26
N ALA A 1048 -17.22 -47.74 -24.50
CA ALA A 1048 -17.64 -47.58 -23.11
C ALA A 1048 -17.40 -48.73 -22.11
N ASN A 1049 -16.40 -48.57 -21.24
CA ASN A 1049 -16.57 -48.30 -19.79
C ASN A 1049 -15.31 -48.73 -19.01
N ARG A 1050 -14.58 -47.73 -18.49
CA ARG A 1050 -13.92 -47.66 -17.15
C ARG A 1050 -12.80 -46.63 -17.20
N SER A 1051 -12.98 -45.51 -16.51
CA SER A 1051 -11.91 -44.93 -15.69
C SER A 1051 -12.54 -44.22 -14.50
N THR A 1052 -12.59 -44.94 -13.40
CA THR A 1052 -12.69 -44.39 -12.05
C THR A 1052 -11.29 -43.90 -11.65
N ARG A 1053 -11.24 -42.68 -11.11
CA ARG A 1053 -10.13 -42.09 -10.34
C ARG A 1053 -9.14 -41.21 -11.14
N ASP A 1054 -9.67 -40.22 -11.84
CA ASP A 1054 -9.01 -38.92 -11.90
C ASP A 1054 -9.72 -38.02 -10.88
N LEU A 1055 -8.97 -37.60 -9.86
CA LEU A 1055 -9.45 -36.61 -8.91
C LEU A 1055 -9.40 -35.26 -9.62
N ILE A 1056 -10.56 -34.61 -9.67
CA ILE A 1056 -10.70 -33.24 -10.14
C ILE A 1056 -9.93 -32.36 -9.13
N PRO A 1057 -8.96 -31.53 -9.59
CA PRO A 1057 -8.22 -30.63 -8.71
C PRO A 1057 -9.17 -29.78 -7.86
N LEU A 1058 -8.79 -29.53 -6.60
CA LEU A 1058 -9.59 -28.79 -5.61
C LEU A 1058 -10.08 -27.43 -6.16
N ASP A 1059 -9.26 -26.81 -7.02
CA ASP A 1059 -9.56 -25.54 -7.69
C ASP A 1059 -10.75 -25.63 -8.67
N GLU A 1060 -10.97 -26.79 -9.30
CA GLU A 1060 -12.05 -26.98 -10.28
C GLU A 1060 -13.38 -27.37 -9.61
N LEU A 1061 -13.33 -27.84 -8.36
CA LEU A 1061 -14.50 -28.12 -7.52
C LEU A 1061 -14.98 -26.90 -6.73
N LEU A 1062 -14.06 -25.98 -6.43
CA LEU A 1062 -14.37 -24.69 -5.80
C LEU A 1062 -14.84 -23.63 -6.82
N ASN A 1063 -14.48 -23.79 -8.10
CA ASN A 1063 -14.90 -22.89 -9.18
C ASN A 1063 -16.25 -23.25 -9.84
N SER A 1064 -16.89 -24.38 -9.49
CA SER A 1064 -18.28 -24.64 -9.89
C SER A 1064 -19.22 -23.91 -8.93
N SER A 1065 -19.53 -22.66 -9.26
CA SER A 1065 -20.37 -21.75 -8.49
C SER A 1065 -21.79 -22.25 -8.27
N PHE A 1066 -22.33 -21.92 -7.10
CA PHE A 1066 -23.51 -22.47 -6.44
C PHE A 1066 -24.87 -21.95 -6.97
N ASP A 1067 -24.95 -21.46 -8.21
CA ASP A 1067 -25.93 -20.40 -8.54
C ASP A 1067 -26.80 -20.62 -9.80
N ASP A 1068 -27.26 -21.85 -10.04
CA ASP A 1068 -28.15 -22.16 -11.19
C ASP A 1068 -29.58 -22.58 -10.78
N THR A 1069 -30.01 -22.30 -9.55
CA THR A 1069 -31.36 -22.69 -9.08
C THR A 1069 -32.32 -21.54 -8.76
N ALA A 1070 -31.96 -20.29 -9.07
CA ALA A 1070 -32.76 -19.12 -8.66
C ALA A 1070 -33.38 -18.27 -9.80
N SER A 1071 -33.34 -18.73 -11.06
CA SER A 1071 -33.80 -17.93 -12.22
C SER A 1071 -35.05 -18.46 -12.92
N ALA A 1072 -36.03 -18.97 -12.16
CA ALA A 1072 -37.27 -19.51 -12.74
C ALA A 1072 -38.55 -19.11 -11.99
N PHE A 1073 -38.63 -17.87 -11.49
CA PHE A 1073 -39.89 -17.31 -10.99
C PHE A 1073 -40.01 -15.80 -11.28
N GLY A 1074 -40.90 -15.43 -12.21
CA GLY A 1074 -41.57 -14.13 -12.28
C GLY A 1074 -41.11 -13.16 -13.39
N ASP A 1075 -41.85 -13.06 -14.51
CA ASP A 1075 -42.93 -12.06 -14.66
C ASP A 1075 -43.88 -12.45 -15.83
N PRO A 1076 -45.20 -12.17 -15.76
CA PRO A 1076 -46.23 -12.82 -16.56
C PRO A 1076 -46.69 -11.94 -17.72
N ALA A 1077 -46.30 -12.29 -18.93
CA ALA A 1077 -47.03 -11.86 -20.11
C ALA A 1077 -46.85 -12.88 -21.23
N ASP A 1078 -47.98 -13.49 -21.58
CA ASP A 1078 -48.33 -14.12 -22.85
C ASP A 1078 -48.56 -15.64 -22.78
N ASP A 1079 -49.83 -15.97 -23.02
CA ASP A 1079 -50.48 -17.26 -22.86
C ASP A 1079 -50.46 -18.02 -24.20
N SER A 1080 -49.65 -19.08 -24.33
CA SER A 1080 -49.96 -20.21 -25.21
C SER A 1080 -48.94 -21.36 -25.09
N SER A 1081 -49.45 -22.59 -24.96
CA SER A 1081 -48.77 -23.87 -25.21
C SER A 1081 -48.08 -24.57 -24.03
N VAL A 1082 -48.91 -25.12 -23.14
CA VAL A 1082 -48.60 -26.31 -22.33
C VAL A 1082 -48.23 -27.49 -23.24
N ARG A 1083 -46.98 -27.98 -23.15
CA ARG A 1083 -46.62 -29.34 -23.56
C ARG A 1083 -45.80 -30.01 -22.46
N ALA A 1084 -46.43 -31.00 -21.82
CA ALA A 1084 -45.90 -31.77 -20.70
C ALA A 1084 -44.51 -32.34 -20.96
N ILE A 1085 -43.54 -31.94 -20.13
CA ILE A 1085 -42.27 -32.65 -19.95
C ILE A 1085 -42.57 -33.84 -19.03
N SER A 1086 -42.17 -35.03 -19.46
CA SER A 1086 -42.54 -36.30 -18.81
C SER A 1086 -41.85 -36.46 -17.44
N PRO A 1087 -42.54 -36.94 -16.38
CA PRO A 1087 -41.99 -37.12 -15.02
C PRO A 1087 -40.74 -38.01 -14.92
N GLY A 1088 -40.47 -38.80 -15.97
CA GLY A 1088 -39.26 -39.62 -16.04
C GLY A 1088 -37.96 -38.82 -16.22
N LEU A 1089 -38.03 -37.63 -16.84
CA LEU A 1089 -36.85 -36.77 -17.07
C LEU A 1089 -36.41 -36.05 -15.80
N GLU A 1090 -37.36 -35.59 -14.98
CA GLU A 1090 -37.07 -34.97 -13.67
C GLU A 1090 -36.51 -35.99 -12.66
N LEU A 1091 -37.05 -37.22 -12.64
CA LEU A 1091 -36.51 -38.30 -11.80
C LEU A 1091 -35.09 -38.70 -12.22
N GLN A 1092 -34.78 -38.59 -13.51
CA GLN A 1092 -33.45 -38.90 -14.03
C GLN A 1092 -32.45 -37.79 -13.72
N GLN A 1093 -32.85 -36.52 -13.81
CA GLN A 1093 -32.02 -35.38 -13.41
C GLN A 1093 -31.73 -35.36 -11.91
N THR A 1094 -32.73 -35.66 -11.07
CA THR A 1094 -32.55 -35.75 -9.60
C THR A 1094 -31.65 -36.93 -9.20
N LYS A 1095 -31.77 -38.09 -9.88
CA LYS A 1095 -30.84 -39.22 -9.68
C LYS A 1095 -29.41 -38.88 -10.11
N GLU A 1096 -29.24 -38.11 -11.18
CA GLU A 1096 -27.93 -37.70 -11.66
C GLU A 1096 -27.29 -36.64 -10.73
N GLN A 1097 -28.08 -35.73 -10.16
CA GLN A 1097 -27.65 -34.82 -9.10
C GLN A 1097 -27.31 -35.56 -7.81
N LEU A 1098 -28.12 -36.53 -7.39
CA LEU A 1098 -27.82 -37.37 -6.23
C LEU A 1098 -26.52 -38.15 -6.43
N GLY A 1099 -26.30 -38.72 -7.63
CA GLY A 1099 -25.06 -39.41 -7.98
C GLY A 1099 -23.82 -38.52 -7.92
N LYS A 1100 -23.95 -37.24 -8.30
CA LYS A 1100 -22.87 -36.22 -8.18
C LYS A 1100 -22.62 -35.82 -6.73
N GLN A 1101 -23.66 -35.74 -5.89
CA GLN A 1101 -23.48 -35.47 -4.46
C GLN A 1101 -22.88 -36.67 -3.72
N GLU A 1102 -23.30 -37.89 -4.04
CA GLU A 1102 -22.71 -39.10 -3.47
C GLU A 1102 -21.24 -39.29 -3.88
N SER A 1103 -20.85 -38.93 -5.11
CA SER A 1103 -19.44 -38.96 -5.51
C SER A 1103 -18.62 -37.89 -4.78
N ARG A 1104 -19.19 -36.70 -4.52
CA ARG A 1104 -18.55 -35.64 -3.73
C ARG A 1104 -18.36 -36.05 -2.27
N VAL A 1105 -19.38 -36.64 -1.64
CA VAL A 1105 -19.27 -37.17 -0.27
C VAL A 1105 -18.21 -38.27 -0.19
N ARG A 1106 -18.22 -39.23 -1.12
CA ARG A 1106 -17.18 -40.27 -1.19
C ARG A 1106 -15.77 -39.70 -1.35
N HIS A 1107 -15.61 -38.61 -2.09
CA HIS A 1107 -14.32 -37.95 -2.27
C HIS A 1107 -13.86 -37.19 -1.01
N LEU A 1108 -14.77 -36.44 -0.36
CA LEU A 1108 -14.49 -35.76 0.92
C LEU A 1108 -14.13 -36.76 2.03
N THR A 1109 -14.85 -37.89 2.10
CA THR A 1109 -14.50 -38.96 3.05
C THR A 1109 -13.12 -39.56 2.76
N ALA A 1110 -12.71 -39.67 1.49
CA ALA A 1110 -11.38 -40.15 1.15
C ALA A 1110 -10.27 -39.13 1.50
N LEU A 1111 -10.51 -37.84 1.28
CA LEU A 1111 -9.59 -36.76 1.68
C LEU A 1111 -9.45 -36.66 3.21
N LEU A 1112 -10.55 -36.83 3.94
CA LEU A 1112 -10.53 -36.88 5.40
C LEU A 1112 -9.73 -38.09 5.91
N ALA A 1113 -9.93 -39.27 5.31
CA ALA A 1113 -9.14 -40.45 5.67
C ALA A 1113 -7.64 -40.29 5.36
N GLU A 1114 -7.28 -39.59 4.28
CA GLU A 1114 -5.89 -39.26 3.94
C GLU A 1114 -5.29 -38.24 4.93
N ALA A 1115 -6.06 -37.23 5.33
CA ALA A 1115 -5.65 -36.27 6.37
C ALA A 1115 -5.50 -36.93 7.75
N GLU A 1116 -6.41 -37.83 8.14
CA GLU A 1116 -6.30 -38.63 9.37
C GLU A 1116 -5.05 -39.53 9.34
N GLN A 1117 -4.75 -40.14 8.19
CA GLN A 1117 -3.57 -40.96 8.01
C GLN A 1117 -2.27 -40.13 8.12
N ASP A 1118 -2.24 -38.92 7.55
CA ASP A 1118 -1.07 -38.05 7.63
C ASP A 1118 -0.88 -37.48 9.04
N LEU A 1119 -1.96 -37.18 9.76
CA LEU A 1119 -1.92 -36.83 11.17
C LEU A 1119 -1.34 -37.97 12.03
N ALA A 1120 -1.71 -39.22 11.74
CA ALA A 1120 -1.13 -40.38 12.41
C ALA A 1120 0.39 -40.53 12.15
N LYS A 1121 0.85 -40.26 10.92
CA LYS A 1121 2.29 -40.26 10.58
C LYS A 1121 3.03 -39.13 11.30
N LEU A 1122 2.47 -37.92 11.31
CA LEU A 1122 3.06 -36.78 12.02
C LEU A 1122 3.17 -37.05 13.53
N ASN A 1123 2.17 -37.70 14.12
CA ASN A 1123 2.24 -38.15 15.53
C ASN A 1123 3.34 -39.19 15.76
N GLN A 1124 3.50 -40.18 14.87
CA GLN A 1124 4.62 -41.15 14.96
C GLN A 1124 5.99 -40.47 14.83
N LEU A 1125 6.12 -39.51 13.91
CA LEU A 1125 7.35 -38.73 13.76
C LEU A 1125 7.63 -37.88 15.01
N ASN A 1126 6.60 -37.30 15.62
CA ASN A 1126 6.71 -36.56 16.88
C ASN A 1126 7.19 -37.45 18.03
N GLU A 1127 6.68 -38.68 18.15
CA GLU A 1127 7.16 -39.63 19.17
C GLU A 1127 8.61 -40.04 18.92
N LEU A 1128 9.01 -40.30 17.67
CA LEU A 1128 10.41 -40.58 17.33
C LEU A 1128 11.33 -39.38 17.62
N LEU A 1129 10.89 -38.15 17.33
CA LEU A 1129 11.63 -36.93 17.66
C LEU A 1129 11.77 -36.74 19.17
N LYS A 1130 10.71 -36.95 19.95
CA LYS A 1130 10.79 -36.92 21.42
C LYS A 1130 11.75 -37.99 21.95
N GLU A 1131 11.75 -39.18 21.34
CA GLU A 1131 12.65 -40.26 21.74
C GLU A 1131 14.12 -39.97 21.37
N GLU A 1132 14.36 -39.31 20.24
CA GLU A 1132 15.69 -38.83 19.84
C GLU A 1132 16.16 -37.67 20.72
N VAL A 1133 15.28 -36.74 21.10
CA VAL A 1133 15.59 -35.68 22.09
C VAL A 1133 15.96 -36.31 23.44
N ARG A 1134 15.17 -37.26 23.96
CA ARG A 1134 15.50 -37.99 25.19
C ARG A 1134 16.79 -38.79 25.08
N ARG A 1135 17.12 -39.30 23.89
CA ARG A 1135 18.39 -39.99 23.63
C ARG A 1135 19.56 -39.01 23.65
N GLN A 1136 19.38 -37.82 23.06
CA GLN A 1136 20.38 -36.77 23.00
C GLN A 1136 20.63 -36.14 24.38
N GLU A 1137 19.58 -35.91 25.18
CA GLU A 1137 19.67 -35.49 26.58
C GLU A 1137 20.47 -36.50 27.41
N ARG A 1138 20.16 -37.80 27.29
CA ARG A 1138 20.96 -38.86 27.93
C ARG A 1138 22.39 -38.94 27.42
N SER A 1139 22.66 -38.51 26.18
CA SER A 1139 24.01 -38.44 25.63
C SER A 1139 24.78 -37.26 26.23
N ILE A 1140 24.15 -36.09 26.35
CA ILE A 1140 24.71 -34.87 26.96
C ILE A 1140 24.97 -35.09 28.46
N GLU A 1141 24.06 -35.75 29.18
CA GLU A 1141 24.29 -36.13 30.58
C GLU A 1141 25.47 -37.09 30.71
N ARG A 1142 25.57 -38.10 29.84
CA ARG A 1142 26.74 -38.99 29.80
C ARG A 1142 28.03 -38.24 29.49
N GLU A 1143 27.99 -37.23 28.63
CA GLU A 1143 29.15 -36.39 28.32
C GLU A 1143 29.56 -35.51 29.51
N LYS A 1144 28.59 -34.92 30.25
CA LYS A 1144 28.86 -34.22 31.52
C LYS A 1144 29.46 -35.16 32.57
N HIS A 1145 28.91 -36.37 32.72
CA HIS A 1145 29.48 -37.37 33.61
C HIS A 1145 30.86 -37.86 33.14
N ALA A 1146 31.09 -37.96 31.83
CA ALA A 1146 32.40 -38.28 31.27
C ALA A 1146 33.41 -37.16 31.56
N HIS A 1147 33.04 -35.88 31.41
CA HIS A 1147 33.88 -34.74 31.74
C HIS A 1147 34.18 -34.67 33.24
N ASN A 1148 33.19 -34.92 34.10
CA ASN A 1148 33.40 -35.04 35.55
C ASN A 1148 34.31 -36.23 35.90
N SER A 1149 34.18 -37.36 35.19
CA SER A 1149 35.05 -38.52 35.38
C SER A 1149 36.48 -38.25 34.89
N GLU A 1150 36.65 -37.42 33.86
CA GLU A 1150 37.95 -36.98 33.35
C GLU A 1150 38.59 -35.94 34.26
N TYR A 1151 37.80 -35.01 34.81
CA TYR A 1151 38.23 -34.11 35.87
C TYR A 1151 38.67 -34.91 37.10
N LEU A 1152 37.88 -35.88 37.55
CA LEU A 1152 38.25 -36.75 38.65
C LEU A 1152 39.49 -37.57 38.33
N LYS A 1153 39.62 -38.08 37.10
CA LYS A 1153 40.85 -38.74 36.62
C LYS A 1153 42.04 -37.79 36.68
N ASN A 1154 41.89 -36.53 36.29
CA ASN A 1154 42.95 -35.52 36.32
C ASN A 1154 43.31 -35.13 37.76
N VAL A 1155 42.33 -35.05 38.66
CA VAL A 1155 42.53 -34.86 40.10
C VAL A 1155 43.25 -36.06 40.69
N ILE A 1156 42.82 -37.29 40.39
CA ILE A 1156 43.49 -38.52 40.81
C ILE A 1156 44.92 -38.58 40.23
N PHE A 1157 45.13 -38.20 38.97
CA PHE A 1157 46.46 -38.11 38.37
C PHE A 1157 47.34 -37.03 39.02
N LYS A 1158 46.74 -35.95 39.50
CA LYS A 1158 47.44 -34.86 40.19
C LYS A 1158 47.81 -35.27 41.61
N VAL A 1159 46.91 -35.94 42.33
CA VAL A 1159 47.15 -36.54 43.65
C VAL A 1159 48.20 -37.65 43.56
N LEU A 1160 48.09 -38.54 42.57
CA LEU A 1160 49.11 -39.57 42.30
C LEU A 1160 50.44 -38.97 41.81
N LYS A 1161 50.46 -37.77 41.22
CA LYS A 1161 51.71 -37.05 40.90
C LYS A 1161 52.31 -36.33 42.10
N GLU A 1162 51.48 -35.82 43.01
CA GLU A 1162 51.92 -35.13 44.23
C GLU A 1162 52.48 -36.11 45.27
N GLU A 1163 52.00 -37.36 45.34
CA GLU A 1163 52.62 -38.39 46.21
C GLU A 1163 54.01 -38.85 45.75
N TYR A 1164 54.44 -38.54 44.52
CA TYR A 1164 55.80 -38.83 44.03
C TYR A 1164 56.75 -37.63 44.11
N GLY A 1165 56.32 -36.55 44.79
CA GLY A 1165 56.93 -35.24 44.74
C GLY A 1165 57.82 -34.83 45.91
N ASP A 1166 58.11 -35.66 46.93
CA ASP A 1166 59.25 -35.40 47.83
C ASP A 1166 59.67 -36.64 48.65
N GLY A 1167 60.94 -37.05 48.53
CA GLY A 1167 61.51 -38.22 49.23
C GLY A 1167 62.45 -39.07 48.35
N ARG A 1168 63.72 -38.65 48.27
CA ARG A 1168 64.77 -39.32 47.48
C ARG A 1168 65.11 -40.74 47.97
N ALA A 1169 65.40 -41.58 46.97
CA ALA A 1169 66.40 -42.66 46.94
C ALA A 1169 66.05 -44.08 47.46
N SER A 1170 66.35 -45.03 46.57
CA SER A 1170 66.62 -46.46 46.75
C SER A 1170 65.47 -47.43 46.47
N PHE A 1171 65.83 -48.52 45.79
CA PHE A 1171 65.02 -49.64 45.25
C PHE A 1171 64.30 -49.29 43.93
N GLY A 1172 64.82 -49.58 42.75
CA GLY A 1172 65.55 -50.79 42.36
C GLY A 1172 64.57 -51.94 42.12
N THR A 1173 64.15 -52.11 40.87
CA THR A 1173 63.72 -53.38 40.24
C THR A 1173 62.70 -54.26 40.98
N LYS A 1174 61.49 -54.39 40.41
CA LYS A 1174 60.58 -55.58 40.36
C LYS A 1174 59.13 -55.19 40.64
N ASN A 1175 58.32 -55.04 39.60
CA ASN A 1175 56.99 -55.68 39.50
C ASN A 1175 56.30 -55.32 38.17
N THR A 1176 56.86 -55.82 37.09
CA THR A 1176 56.15 -56.03 35.81
C THR A 1176 55.38 -57.35 35.84
N TYR A 1177 54.54 -57.60 36.85
CA TYR A 1177 53.67 -58.78 36.88
C TYR A 1177 52.49 -58.48 37.81
N ASN A 1178 51.31 -58.19 37.23
CA ASN A 1178 49.96 -58.50 37.77
C ASN A 1178 48.81 -57.61 37.26
N LEU A 1179 48.99 -56.79 36.21
CA LEU A 1179 47.87 -56.06 35.59
C LEU A 1179 47.26 -56.74 34.35
N SER A 1180 47.53 -58.02 34.11
CA SER A 1180 46.94 -58.81 33.02
C SER A 1180 45.79 -59.75 33.44
N ARG A 1181 45.19 -59.57 34.63
CA ARG A 1181 44.26 -60.59 35.17
C ARG A 1181 42.84 -60.14 35.55
N VAL A 1182 42.38 -58.95 35.13
CA VAL A 1182 41.03 -58.47 35.50
C VAL A 1182 40.13 -58.12 34.29
N LEU A 1183 40.57 -58.34 33.04
CA LEU A 1183 39.73 -58.19 31.84
C LEU A 1183 39.10 -59.52 31.39
N GLN A 1184 38.53 -60.28 32.31
CA GLN A 1184 37.84 -61.51 31.94
C GLN A 1184 36.77 -61.94 32.94
N PHE A 1185 35.76 -61.11 33.21
CA PHE A 1185 34.46 -61.58 33.72
C PHE A 1185 33.38 -60.49 33.65
N ARG A 1186 32.63 -60.46 32.55
CA ARG A 1186 31.15 -60.39 32.53
C ARG A 1186 30.64 -60.22 31.11
N ARG A 1187 30.41 -61.36 30.45
CA ARG A 1187 29.14 -61.60 29.75
C ARG A 1187 28.12 -61.92 30.82
N LEU A 1188 27.17 -61.01 31.02
CA LEU A 1188 25.75 -61.26 31.28
C LEU A 1188 25.04 -59.94 31.00
#